data_AF-A0A9N8HHI1-F1
#
_entry.id   AF-A0A9N8HHI1-F1
#
_cell.length_a   1.000
_cell.length_b   1.000
_cell.length_c   1.000
_cell.angle_alpha   90.00
_cell.angle_beta   90.00
_cell.angle_gamma   90.00
#
_symmetry.space_group_name_H-M   'P 1'
#
loop_
_entity.id
_entity.type
_entity.pdbx_description
1 polymer ?
#
loop_
_entity_poly.entity_id
_entity_poly.type
_entity_poly.pdbx_seq_one_letter_code
_entity_poly.pdbx_strand_id
1 'polypeptide(L)'
;MSSWRKLNNKRHIHLAFGLAIYAFSMCYQWQDVIRANTRNMAAVDTMQNLRMAAHPKLLDAEEMIESMPQIDDVPPKNSTIVPYPPINHLNETKRTTPTQLPLRKHVVAVRPEDSKPPKQWTVDPKFKGQKHEKQPQQQQKEKSSSKQDLSKDSDSPKEQDKSMSEVETPKPQSRIHMSQNITVDSPLFVLSFANHGNVALTRYFCCAGLDSDTFGRTFVDHRNGQYKYIGDCMMRNLESPKKENDLKRLGSKAVLDGCGAYKVWSEMEFVTHHRHTDVKAPRKCFFPALQPKVLNQLFEAYPTSKVLNVIRDPDEWYHTLSPQEKQRWFKWCNANHGYVFPEATAPKQAWISFYKNYQKILGEAVAKHPSVTYIEVDMTAGPGKTASMLQDELGIPPRCWVGAAVKPGLPKEITFPVFVASLPKSATSTSHDYLNCGLGSLEGSHQWTAYADTGKSVTVGECWRDNIRHNRPILENCGDQKHWSDFGILKPGNQCFYPTIDGGLEAMYKDHPYATILHTTRDSKKWYGSARKWANILGRWKDNCRGFPNATVADETAWTDFYDWHTEHVRQFAKTHPTMTYVEIKIEDEGKTQKTLDDNFGFSRTCWGHSNVNPHKEDKKKQKNIPSMYTLDQKSVKLTQGPAQISDA
;
A
#
# COMPACT_ATOMS: atom_id res chain seq x y z
N MET A 1 58.62 40.18 40.00
CA MET A 1 58.08 40.69 38.72
C MET A 1 58.65 40.01 37.45
N SER A 2 59.09 38.74 37.49
CA SER A 2 59.57 38.03 36.28
C SER A 2 58.72 36.83 35.85
N SER A 3 57.64 36.49 36.57
CA SER A 3 56.79 35.31 36.26
C SER A 3 55.50 35.62 35.49
N TRP A 4 55.18 36.90 35.24
CA TRP A 4 53.91 37.29 34.60
C TRP A 4 54.00 37.52 33.07
N ARG A 5 55.19 37.48 32.46
CA ARG A 5 55.35 37.69 31.00
C ARG A 5 55.33 36.42 30.13
N LYS A 6 55.32 35.21 30.71
CA LYS A 6 55.33 33.96 29.91
C LYS A 6 53.97 33.29 29.68
N LEU A 7 52.90 33.78 30.32
CA LEU A 7 51.56 33.17 30.22
C LEU A 7 50.63 33.82 29.18
N ASN A 8 50.96 35.01 28.65
CA ASN A 8 50.06 35.71 27.72
C ASN A 8 50.28 35.36 26.23
N ASN A 9 51.40 34.74 25.85
CA ASN A 9 51.67 34.43 24.43
C ASN A 9 51.02 33.14 23.92
N LYS A 10 50.66 32.19 24.80
CA LYS A 10 50.02 30.93 24.36
C LYS A 10 48.53 31.07 24.02
N ARG A 11 47.80 31.99 24.69
CA ARG A 11 46.38 32.20 24.42
C ARG A 11 46.11 32.84 23.05
N HIS A 12 46.96 33.76 22.61
CA HIS A 12 46.80 34.37 21.29
C HIS A 12 47.12 33.40 20.13
N ILE A 13 48.04 32.47 20.32
CA ILE A 13 48.37 31.45 19.31
C ILE A 13 47.19 30.47 19.12
N HIS A 14 46.57 30.00 20.20
CA HIS A 14 45.39 29.11 20.08
C HIS A 14 44.17 29.80 19.49
N LEU A 15 43.96 31.10 19.78
CA LEU A 15 42.86 31.86 19.19
C LEU A 15 43.07 32.12 17.69
N ALA A 16 44.31 32.46 17.28
CA ALA A 16 44.66 32.64 15.88
C ALA A 16 44.56 31.33 15.09
N PHE A 17 44.97 30.20 15.68
CA PHE A 17 44.85 28.89 15.06
C PHE A 17 43.39 28.45 14.92
N GLY A 18 42.54 28.73 15.92
CA GLY A 18 41.11 28.48 15.85
C GLY A 18 40.40 29.30 14.77
N LEU A 19 40.75 30.59 14.65
CA LEU A 19 40.22 31.45 13.59
C LEU A 19 40.68 31.03 12.19
N ALA A 20 41.93 30.57 12.05
CA ALA A 20 42.45 30.07 10.77
C ALA A 20 41.73 28.78 10.33
N ILE A 21 41.47 27.84 11.25
CA ILE A 21 40.69 26.63 10.96
C ILE A 21 39.25 26.97 10.56
N TYR A 22 38.62 27.91 11.26
CA TYR A 22 37.27 28.35 10.95
C TYR A 22 37.19 29.04 9.58
N ALA A 23 38.16 29.90 9.25
CA ALA A 23 38.26 30.53 7.93
C ALA A 23 38.51 29.51 6.81
N PHE A 24 39.36 28.51 7.03
CA PHE A 24 39.58 27.41 6.08
C PHE A 24 38.31 26.57 5.86
N SER A 25 37.57 26.27 6.92
CA SER A 25 36.30 25.54 6.83
C SER A 25 35.23 26.31 6.06
N MET A 26 35.12 27.63 6.30
CA MET A 26 34.24 28.53 5.55
C MET A 26 34.63 28.62 4.07
N CYS A 27 35.93 28.74 3.75
CA CYS A 27 36.42 28.72 2.37
C CYS A 27 36.10 27.40 1.65
N TYR A 28 36.22 26.27 2.34
CA TYR A 28 35.93 24.95 1.77
C TYR A 28 34.43 24.81 1.46
N GLN A 29 33.56 25.22 2.40
CA GLN A 29 32.11 25.25 2.18
C GLN A 29 31.72 26.19 1.03
N TRP A 30 32.40 27.33 0.89
CA TRP A 30 32.15 28.27 -0.20
C TRP A 30 32.59 27.72 -1.57
N GLN A 31 33.71 27.00 -1.63
CA GLN A 31 34.15 26.30 -2.85
C GLN A 31 33.20 25.19 -3.28
N ASP A 32 32.55 24.50 -2.34
CA ASP A 32 31.55 23.48 -2.64
C ASP A 32 30.24 24.09 -3.16
N VAL A 33 29.83 25.25 -2.65
CA VAL A 33 28.70 26.04 -3.18
C VAL A 33 28.99 26.54 -4.59
N ILE A 34 30.19 27.07 -4.84
CA ILE A 34 30.60 27.50 -6.19
C ILE A 34 30.57 26.31 -7.16
N ARG A 35 31.16 25.17 -6.78
CA ARG A 35 31.19 23.95 -7.62
C ARG A 35 29.79 23.40 -7.88
N ALA A 36 28.87 23.48 -6.92
CA ALA A 36 27.47 23.10 -7.11
C ALA A 36 26.77 24.03 -8.11
N ASN A 37 26.97 25.35 -7.99
CA ASN A 37 26.39 26.31 -8.93
C ASN A 37 26.96 26.19 -10.35
N THR A 38 28.27 25.95 -10.52
CA THR A 38 28.85 25.75 -11.86
C THR A 38 28.34 24.46 -12.52
N ARG A 39 28.14 23.39 -11.75
CA ARG A 39 27.53 22.13 -12.25
C ARG A 39 26.07 22.32 -12.66
N ASN A 40 25.31 23.11 -11.91
CA ASN A 40 23.92 23.41 -12.25
C ASN A 40 23.80 24.25 -13.52
N MET A 41 24.69 25.24 -13.73
CA MET A 41 24.70 26.02 -14.97
C MET A 41 25.09 25.18 -16.19
N ALA A 42 26.10 24.31 -16.06
CA ALA A 42 26.49 23.39 -17.14
C ALA A 42 25.38 22.38 -17.50
N ALA A 43 24.58 21.94 -16.51
CA ALA A 43 23.45 21.05 -16.73
C ALA A 43 22.27 21.74 -17.44
N VAL A 44 22.04 23.03 -17.16
CA VAL A 44 21.02 23.85 -17.84
C VAL A 44 21.41 24.08 -19.30
N ASP A 45 22.67 24.44 -19.59
CA ASP A 45 23.15 24.59 -20.97
C ASP A 45 23.10 23.28 -21.76
N THR A 46 23.42 22.15 -21.12
CA THR A 46 23.32 20.83 -21.75
C THR A 46 21.87 20.46 -22.07
N MET A 47 20.92 20.78 -21.18
CA MET A 47 19.49 20.55 -21.44
C MET A 47 18.91 21.48 -22.51
N GLN A 48 19.36 22.75 -22.57
CA GLN A 48 18.96 23.67 -23.65
C GLN A 48 19.50 23.23 -25.01
N ASN A 49 20.74 22.75 -25.07
CA ASN A 49 21.34 22.23 -26.30
C ASN A 49 20.71 20.91 -26.76
N LEU A 50 20.33 20.01 -25.84
CA LEU A 50 19.58 18.79 -26.18
C LEU A 50 18.16 19.10 -26.67
N ARG A 51 17.53 20.16 -26.16
CA ARG A 51 16.19 20.60 -26.59
C ARG A 51 16.20 21.22 -28.00
N MET A 52 17.29 21.87 -28.39
CA MET A 52 17.44 22.39 -29.76
C MET A 52 17.88 21.31 -30.77
N ALA A 53 18.65 20.31 -30.35
CA ALA A 53 19.08 19.22 -31.23
C ALA A 53 17.97 18.20 -31.56
N ALA A 54 16.90 18.13 -30.76
CA ALA A 54 15.79 17.19 -30.96
C ALA A 54 14.71 17.67 -31.95
N HIS A 55 14.78 18.90 -32.45
CA HIS A 55 13.72 19.52 -33.26
C HIS A 55 13.76 19.37 -34.80
N PRO A 56 14.83 18.90 -35.49
CA PRO A 56 14.80 18.84 -36.95
C PRO A 56 14.26 17.53 -37.53
N LYS A 57 13.77 16.57 -36.72
CA LYS A 57 13.27 15.26 -37.21
C LYS A 57 11.74 15.11 -37.23
N LEU A 58 11.00 16.21 -37.08
CA LEU A 58 9.54 16.22 -37.02
C LEU A 58 8.86 16.87 -38.24
N LEU A 59 9.63 17.25 -39.26
CA LEU A 59 9.11 17.90 -40.47
C LEU A 59 8.95 16.97 -41.70
N ASP A 60 9.41 15.71 -41.63
CA ASP A 60 9.31 14.77 -42.77
C ASP A 60 8.11 13.80 -42.67
N ALA A 61 7.13 14.07 -41.79
CA ALA A 61 5.98 13.18 -41.58
C ALA A 61 4.66 13.67 -42.21
N GLU A 62 4.64 14.86 -42.82
CA GLU A 62 3.42 15.41 -43.45
C GLU A 62 3.27 15.05 -44.94
N GLU A 63 4.26 14.40 -45.58
CA GLU A 63 4.23 14.10 -47.02
C GLU A 63 3.85 12.63 -47.38
N MET A 64 3.36 11.84 -46.42
CA MET A 64 2.92 10.44 -46.67
C MET A 64 1.39 10.24 -46.61
N ILE A 65 0.58 11.29 -46.55
CA ILE A 65 -0.90 11.18 -46.48
C ILE A 65 -1.60 11.29 -47.85
N GLU A 66 -0.89 11.55 -48.95
CA GLU A 66 -1.50 11.73 -50.29
C GLU A 66 -1.51 10.51 -51.23
N SER A 67 -1.18 9.30 -50.76
CA SER A 67 -1.20 8.12 -51.64
C SER A 67 -1.88 6.88 -51.04
N MET A 68 -3.21 6.87 -51.03
CA MET A 68 -3.99 5.63 -51.04
C MET A 68 -5.18 5.73 -52.02
N PRO A 69 -5.52 4.63 -52.73
CA PRO A 69 -6.39 4.67 -53.90
C PRO A 69 -7.87 4.72 -53.52
N GLN A 70 -8.66 5.42 -54.36
CA GLN A 70 -10.11 5.46 -54.27
C GLN A 70 -10.72 4.09 -54.58
N ILE A 71 -11.67 3.68 -53.75
CA ILE A 71 -12.56 2.54 -53.98
C ILE A 71 -13.95 3.13 -54.26
N ASP A 72 -14.42 2.95 -55.48
CA ASP A 72 -15.78 3.28 -55.90
C ASP A 72 -16.78 2.16 -55.55
N ASP A 73 -18.05 2.59 -55.42
CA ASP A 73 -19.32 1.85 -55.48
C ASP A 73 -19.82 1.01 -54.28
N VAL A 74 -20.76 1.59 -53.50
CA VAL A 74 -22.04 0.96 -53.01
C VAL A 74 -23.07 2.08 -52.66
N PRO A 75 -24.38 1.96 -53.00
CA PRO A 75 -25.35 3.08 -53.02
C PRO A 75 -26.07 3.35 -51.68
N PRO A 76 -26.74 4.51 -51.52
CA PRO A 76 -27.20 4.98 -50.21
C PRO A 76 -28.60 4.45 -49.84
N LYS A 77 -28.76 4.11 -48.55
CA LYS A 77 -30.07 4.05 -47.89
C LYS A 77 -30.29 5.33 -47.08
N ASN A 78 -31.41 5.98 -47.37
CA ASN A 78 -31.95 7.17 -46.70
C ASN A 78 -32.04 6.99 -45.18
N SER A 79 -31.50 7.95 -44.43
CA SER A 79 -32.11 8.36 -43.16
C SER A 79 -31.88 9.85 -42.91
N THR A 80 -32.98 10.53 -42.62
CA THR A 80 -33.14 11.97 -42.47
C THR A 80 -32.61 12.42 -41.11
N ILE A 81 -31.66 13.36 -41.10
CA ILE A 81 -31.27 14.10 -39.88
C ILE A 81 -31.43 15.60 -40.13
N VAL A 82 -32.12 16.24 -39.20
CA VAL A 82 -32.48 17.67 -39.14
C VAL A 82 -31.23 18.54 -38.86
N PRO A 83 -31.04 19.69 -39.53
CA PRO A 83 -29.86 20.53 -39.33
C PRO A 83 -30.05 21.57 -38.21
N TYR A 84 -29.02 21.76 -37.39
CA TYR A 84 -28.82 22.98 -36.59
C TYR A 84 -28.08 24.05 -37.42
N PRO A 85 -28.33 25.35 -37.20
CA PRO A 85 -27.82 26.43 -38.04
C PRO A 85 -26.38 26.85 -37.69
N PRO A 86 -25.68 27.53 -38.62
CA PRO A 86 -24.26 27.85 -38.50
C PRO A 86 -24.01 29.12 -37.66
N ILE A 87 -22.90 29.13 -36.94
CA ILE A 87 -22.38 30.31 -36.23
C ILE A 87 -21.41 31.04 -37.18
N ASN A 88 -21.79 32.27 -37.55
CA ASN A 88 -20.96 33.18 -38.34
C ASN A 88 -19.91 33.90 -37.46
N HIS A 89 -18.69 33.96 -37.98
CA HIS A 89 -17.66 34.93 -37.62
C HIS A 89 -18.13 36.37 -37.92
N LEU A 90 -17.89 37.31 -37.00
CA LEU A 90 -17.74 38.73 -37.33
C LEU A 90 -16.70 39.40 -36.43
N ASN A 91 -15.85 40.19 -37.08
CA ASN A 91 -14.73 40.96 -36.57
C ASN A 91 -15.15 42.24 -35.81
N GLU A 92 -14.25 42.64 -34.90
CA GLU A 92 -13.82 43.99 -34.51
C GLU A 92 -14.76 45.20 -34.63
N THR A 93 -15.06 45.86 -33.51
CA THR A 93 -14.44 47.14 -33.05
C THR A 93 -15.38 47.90 -32.11
N LYS A 94 -14.85 48.30 -30.93
CA LYS A 94 -14.77 49.69 -30.43
C LYS A 94 -14.70 49.72 -28.90
N ARG A 95 -13.61 50.31 -28.42
CA ARG A 95 -13.43 50.79 -27.04
C ARG A 95 -14.56 51.73 -26.65
N THR A 96 -15.22 51.44 -25.53
CA THR A 96 -15.82 52.45 -24.65
C THR A 96 -15.54 52.07 -23.20
N THR A 97 -15.21 53.09 -22.42
CA THR A 97 -14.79 53.12 -21.03
C THR A 97 -15.87 52.57 -20.09
N PRO A 98 -15.55 51.78 -19.04
CA PRO A 98 -16.55 51.42 -18.05
C PRO A 98 -16.64 52.44 -16.92
N THR A 99 -17.82 53.02 -16.82
CA THR A 99 -18.37 53.77 -15.69
C THR A 99 -18.35 52.93 -14.42
N GLN A 100 -17.88 53.54 -13.33
CA GLN A 100 -17.88 52.99 -11.98
C GLN A 100 -19.31 52.78 -11.44
N LEU A 101 -19.55 51.64 -10.80
CA LEU A 101 -20.62 51.42 -9.83
C LEU A 101 -20.04 50.64 -8.61
N PRO A 102 -20.60 50.85 -7.41
CA PRO A 102 -19.84 50.84 -6.17
C PRO A 102 -19.72 49.45 -5.54
N LEU A 103 -18.48 49.08 -5.22
CA LEU A 103 -18.16 47.95 -4.33
C LEU A 103 -18.56 48.30 -2.88
N ARG A 104 -19.58 47.61 -2.38
CA ARG A 104 -19.86 47.50 -0.94
C ARG A 104 -18.67 46.81 -0.25
N LYS A 105 -17.96 47.57 0.57
CA LYS A 105 -16.93 47.08 1.50
C LYS A 105 -17.59 46.33 2.66
N HIS A 106 -17.37 45.02 2.75
CA HIS A 106 -17.25 44.31 4.01
C HIS A 106 -16.13 43.28 3.87
N VAL A 107 -14.89 43.77 4.00
CA VAL A 107 -13.72 42.94 4.27
C VAL A 107 -13.50 43.02 5.77
N VAL A 108 -13.91 41.99 6.50
CA VAL A 108 -13.43 41.76 7.86
C VAL A 108 -12.09 41.06 7.72
N ALA A 109 -11.02 41.83 7.94
CA ALA A 109 -9.67 41.29 8.08
C ALA A 109 -9.60 40.48 9.38
N VAL A 110 -9.54 39.15 9.27
CA VAL A 110 -9.17 38.28 10.40
C VAL A 110 -7.64 38.23 10.44
N ARG A 111 -7.05 38.79 11.50
CA ARG A 111 -5.61 38.70 11.78
C ARG A 111 -5.22 37.24 12.09
N PRO A 112 -4.06 36.76 11.62
CA PRO A 112 -3.51 35.47 12.04
C PRO A 112 -2.71 35.64 13.34
N GLU A 113 -3.39 35.92 14.44
CA GLU A 113 -2.84 35.83 15.80
C GLU A 113 -3.94 35.31 16.71
N ASP A 114 -4.11 33.97 16.79
CA ASP A 114 -4.73 33.27 17.93
C ASP A 114 -4.87 31.74 17.75
N SER A 115 -3.96 31.07 17.03
CA SER A 115 -3.82 29.60 17.20
C SER A 115 -3.02 29.32 18.46
N LYS A 116 -3.66 29.49 19.62
CA LYS A 116 -3.11 28.98 20.89
C LYS A 116 -2.87 27.47 20.71
N PRO A 117 -1.70 26.95 21.10
CA PRO A 117 -1.46 25.51 21.11
C PRO A 117 -2.55 24.83 21.96
N PRO A 118 -2.94 23.58 21.64
CA PRO A 118 -3.91 22.86 22.45
C PRO A 118 -3.44 22.88 23.90
N LYS A 119 -4.34 23.26 24.80
CA LYS A 119 -4.09 23.32 26.25
C LYS A 119 -3.42 22.01 26.68
N GLN A 120 -2.33 22.14 27.44
CA GLN A 120 -1.72 21.02 28.15
C GLN A 120 -2.81 20.17 28.80
N TRP A 121 -2.62 18.85 28.72
CA TRP A 121 -3.32 17.89 29.54
C TRP A 121 -3.33 18.35 31.00
N THR A 122 -4.51 18.82 31.44
CA THR A 122 -4.86 18.87 32.85
C THR A 122 -5.87 17.76 33.02
N VAL A 123 -5.44 16.67 33.65
CA VAL A 123 -6.36 15.62 34.10
C VAL A 123 -7.36 16.29 35.02
N ASP A 124 -8.64 16.27 34.67
CA ASP A 124 -9.71 16.75 35.54
C ASP A 124 -9.69 15.91 36.84
N PRO A 125 -9.47 16.51 38.03
CA PRO A 125 -9.41 15.77 39.29
C PRO A 125 -10.73 15.10 39.68
N LYS A 126 -11.82 15.30 38.93
CA LYS A 126 -13.16 14.82 39.28
C LYS A 126 -13.45 13.35 38.99
N PHE A 127 -12.51 12.58 38.42
CA PHE A 127 -12.60 11.11 38.41
C PHE A 127 -11.99 10.49 39.67
N LYS A 128 -12.51 10.89 40.83
CA LYS A 128 -12.34 10.17 42.11
C LYS A 128 -13.71 10.02 42.75
N GLY A 129 -14.26 8.80 42.71
CA GLY A 129 -15.38 8.46 43.58
C GLY A 129 -16.40 7.48 43.02
N GLN A 130 -16.02 6.23 42.77
CA GLN A 130 -16.90 5.11 43.08
C GLN A 130 -16.10 4.12 43.92
N LYS A 131 -16.25 4.24 45.24
CA LYS A 131 -15.82 3.22 46.20
C LYS A 131 -16.74 2.01 45.96
N HIS A 132 -16.15 0.88 45.59
CA HIS A 132 -16.81 -0.41 45.78
C HIS A 132 -16.95 -0.64 47.29
N GLU A 133 -18.17 -0.51 47.76
CA GLU A 133 -18.61 -0.92 49.09
C GLU A 133 -18.52 -2.45 49.17
N LYS A 134 -17.59 -2.93 50.00
CA LYS A 134 -17.46 -4.35 50.34
C LYS A 134 -18.50 -4.68 51.40
N GLN A 135 -19.46 -5.55 51.09
CA GLN A 135 -20.23 -6.25 52.11
C GLN A 135 -19.35 -7.32 52.80
N PRO A 136 -19.48 -7.52 54.12
CA PRO A 136 -18.65 -8.46 54.86
C PRO A 136 -19.22 -9.88 54.78
N GLN A 137 -18.42 -10.84 54.30
CA GLN A 137 -18.68 -12.25 54.52
C GLN A 137 -18.12 -12.68 55.88
N GLN A 138 -19.02 -13.13 56.76
CA GLN A 138 -18.72 -13.85 57.98
C GLN A 138 -18.02 -15.18 57.65
N GLN A 139 -16.87 -15.41 58.27
CA GLN A 139 -16.24 -16.73 58.35
C GLN A 139 -16.87 -17.50 59.52
N GLN A 140 -17.47 -18.65 59.22
CA GLN A 140 -17.62 -19.73 60.19
C GLN A 140 -16.79 -20.94 59.73
N LYS A 141 -15.94 -21.39 60.65
CA LYS A 141 -15.22 -22.67 60.66
C LYS A 141 -16.22 -23.81 60.89
N GLU A 142 -15.99 -24.94 60.24
CA GLU A 142 -15.86 -26.31 60.79
C GLU A 142 -16.10 -27.34 59.65
N LYS A 143 -15.08 -28.09 59.26
CA LYS A 143 -14.73 -29.45 59.72
C LYS A 143 -15.73 -30.55 59.34
N SER A 144 -15.24 -31.39 58.43
CA SER A 144 -15.23 -32.87 58.44
C SER A 144 -16.47 -33.69 58.15
N SER A 145 -16.21 -34.71 57.32
CA SER A 145 -16.87 -36.02 57.23
C SER A 145 -18.25 -36.00 56.55
N SER A 146 -18.78 -37.06 56.00
CA SER A 146 -18.31 -38.35 55.49
C SER A 146 -19.56 -38.92 54.81
N LYS A 147 -19.39 -39.65 53.72
CA LYS A 147 -20.46 -40.46 53.13
C LYS A 147 -21.03 -41.42 54.18
N GLN A 148 -22.35 -41.52 54.26
CA GLN A 148 -23.02 -42.81 54.40
C GLN A 148 -24.51 -42.73 54.08
N ASP A 149 -24.96 -43.82 53.47
CA ASP A 149 -26.29 -44.16 52.99
C ASP A 149 -27.34 -44.22 54.11
N LEU A 150 -28.62 -43.98 53.75
CA LEU A 150 -29.74 -44.92 53.95
C LEU A 150 -31.12 -44.23 53.80
N SER A 151 -31.82 -44.65 52.74
CA SER A 151 -33.21 -45.18 52.72
C SER A 151 -34.43 -44.41 53.26
N LYS A 152 -35.51 -44.58 52.48
CA LYS A 152 -36.95 -44.68 52.79
C LYS A 152 -37.85 -43.44 52.60
N ASP A 153 -38.65 -43.56 51.54
CA ASP A 153 -40.11 -43.47 51.47
C ASP A 153 -40.83 -42.36 52.24
N SER A 154 -41.46 -41.45 51.48
CA SER A 154 -42.83 -41.01 51.77
C SER A 154 -43.47 -40.35 50.54
N ASP A 155 -44.66 -40.86 50.19
CA ASP A 155 -45.59 -40.37 49.18
C ASP A 155 -46.26 -39.04 49.57
N SER A 156 -46.38 -38.09 48.63
CA SER A 156 -47.53 -37.16 48.47
C SER A 156 -47.29 -36.08 47.39
N PRO A 157 -48.34 -35.43 46.83
CA PRO A 157 -48.56 -35.43 45.39
C PRO A 157 -48.36 -34.09 44.68
N LYS A 158 -48.01 -34.22 43.39
CA LYS A 158 -48.39 -33.41 42.23
C LYS A 158 -48.76 -31.94 42.51
N GLU A 159 -47.81 -31.06 42.21
CA GLU A 159 -48.14 -29.72 41.72
C GLU A 159 -47.54 -29.56 40.32
N GLN A 160 -48.42 -29.27 39.37
CA GLN A 160 -48.11 -29.03 37.97
C GLN A 160 -47.28 -27.75 37.86
N ASP A 161 -46.11 -27.82 37.22
CA ASP A 161 -45.53 -26.61 36.66
C ASP A 161 -45.02 -26.82 35.24
N LYS A 162 -45.23 -25.78 34.46
CA LYS A 162 -45.33 -25.78 33.01
C LYS A 162 -43.98 -25.99 32.33
N SER A 163 -44.08 -26.69 31.20
CA SER A 163 -43.07 -26.76 30.15
C SER A 163 -42.50 -25.38 29.80
N MET A 164 -41.19 -25.21 30.00
CA MET A 164 -40.38 -24.34 29.15
C MET A 164 -39.56 -25.24 28.23
N SER A 165 -39.94 -25.22 26.96
CA SER A 165 -39.22 -25.84 25.86
C SER A 165 -37.78 -25.32 25.82
N GLU A 166 -36.85 -26.26 25.87
CA GLU A 166 -35.43 -26.10 25.62
C GLU A 166 -35.24 -25.44 24.24
N VAL A 167 -34.66 -24.23 24.23
CA VAL A 167 -34.21 -23.58 23.00
C VAL A 167 -32.97 -24.34 22.56
N GLU A 168 -33.14 -25.25 21.60
CA GLU A 168 -32.03 -25.89 20.90
C GLU A 168 -31.15 -24.80 20.28
N THR A 169 -29.95 -24.60 20.85
CA THR A 169 -28.88 -23.87 20.19
C THR A 169 -28.59 -24.56 18.85
N PRO A 170 -28.60 -23.82 17.71
CA PRO A 170 -28.38 -24.42 16.41
C PRO A 170 -27.01 -25.11 16.38
N LYS A 171 -27.00 -26.42 16.13
CA LYS A 171 -25.77 -27.18 15.87
C LYS A 171 -24.99 -26.45 14.77
N PRO A 172 -23.65 -26.31 14.90
CA PRO A 172 -22.84 -25.66 13.88
C PRO A 172 -23.06 -26.40 12.57
N GLN A 173 -23.67 -25.72 11.59
CA GLN A 173 -23.91 -26.26 10.27
C GLN A 173 -22.58 -26.81 9.74
N SER A 174 -22.57 -28.11 9.45
CA SER A 174 -21.45 -28.81 8.83
C SER A 174 -20.96 -27.99 7.64
N ARG A 175 -19.66 -27.63 7.62
CA ARG A 175 -19.02 -27.01 6.46
C ARG A 175 -19.36 -27.86 5.23
N ILE A 176 -20.19 -27.31 4.35
CA ILE A 176 -20.38 -27.87 3.01
C ILE A 176 -19.00 -27.77 2.34
N HIS A 177 -18.28 -28.87 2.28
CA HIS A 177 -17.11 -29.00 1.43
C HIS A 177 -17.61 -28.87 0.00
N MET A 178 -17.49 -27.68 -0.58
CA MET A 178 -17.65 -27.50 -2.02
C MET A 178 -16.49 -28.20 -2.70
N SER A 179 -16.68 -29.45 -3.08
CA SER A 179 -15.71 -30.24 -3.85
C SER A 179 -15.82 -30.03 -5.36
N GLN A 180 -16.58 -29.03 -5.80
CA GLN A 180 -16.57 -28.63 -7.21
C GLN A 180 -15.32 -27.77 -7.43
N ASN A 181 -14.19 -28.45 -7.60
CA ASN A 181 -12.96 -27.82 -8.10
C ASN A 181 -13.31 -27.14 -9.42
N ILE A 182 -13.17 -25.82 -9.48
CA ILE A 182 -13.33 -25.11 -10.73
C ILE A 182 -12.26 -25.62 -11.70
N THR A 183 -12.74 -26.21 -12.78
CA THR A 183 -11.94 -26.58 -13.93
C THR A 183 -11.83 -25.34 -14.81
N VAL A 184 -10.89 -24.46 -14.47
CA VAL A 184 -10.42 -23.48 -15.46
C VAL A 184 -9.53 -24.28 -16.42
N ASP A 185 -10.12 -24.75 -17.52
CA ASP A 185 -9.47 -25.64 -18.49
C ASP A 185 -8.39 -24.93 -19.31
N SER A 186 -8.38 -23.60 -19.27
CA SER A 186 -7.39 -22.73 -19.90
C SER A 186 -6.94 -21.62 -18.96
N PRO A 187 -5.78 -20.99 -19.19
CA PRO A 187 -5.36 -19.84 -18.39
C PRO A 187 -6.39 -18.70 -18.46
N LEU A 188 -6.73 -18.15 -17.29
CA LEU A 188 -7.53 -16.94 -17.16
C LEU A 188 -6.61 -15.75 -16.87
N PHE A 189 -6.49 -14.82 -17.81
CA PHE A 189 -5.71 -13.59 -17.68
C PHE A 189 -6.59 -12.46 -17.17
N VAL A 190 -6.35 -12.00 -15.94
CA VAL A 190 -6.99 -10.80 -15.39
C VAL A 190 -6.18 -9.58 -15.82
N LEU A 191 -6.61 -8.94 -16.91
CA LEU A 191 -5.98 -7.75 -17.50
C LEU A 191 -6.76 -6.48 -17.14
N SER A 192 -7.09 -6.36 -15.85
CA SER A 192 -7.74 -5.18 -15.30
C SER A 192 -6.68 -4.19 -14.84
N PHE A 193 -6.96 -2.90 -14.98
CA PHE A 193 -6.06 -1.86 -14.50
C PHE A 193 -6.08 -1.77 -12.97
N ALA A 194 -5.13 -1.05 -12.36
CA ALA A 194 -5.14 -0.85 -10.91
C ALA A 194 -6.47 -0.27 -10.40
N ASN A 195 -6.87 -0.68 -9.20
CA ASN A 195 -8.09 -0.24 -8.48
C ASN A 195 -9.43 -0.59 -9.19
N HIS A 196 -9.48 -1.67 -9.97
CA HIS A 196 -10.71 -2.12 -10.65
C HIS A 196 -11.57 -3.13 -9.91
N GLY A 197 -11.07 -3.73 -8.83
CA GLY A 197 -11.74 -4.85 -8.19
C GLY A 197 -10.79 -5.99 -7.84
N ASN A 198 -9.47 -5.79 -7.92
CA ASN A 198 -8.49 -6.86 -7.71
C ASN A 198 -8.71 -7.61 -6.38
N VAL A 199 -9.10 -6.90 -5.32
CA VAL A 199 -9.47 -7.49 -4.02
C VAL A 199 -10.76 -8.32 -4.12
N ALA A 200 -11.80 -7.78 -4.76
CA ALA A 200 -13.06 -8.49 -4.97
C ALA A 200 -12.87 -9.75 -5.82
N LEU A 201 -12.09 -9.66 -6.91
CA LEU A 201 -11.72 -10.81 -7.74
C LEU A 201 -10.98 -11.88 -6.94
N THR A 202 -10.05 -11.50 -6.09
CA THR A 202 -9.31 -12.47 -5.27
C THR A 202 -10.21 -13.16 -4.27
N ARG A 203 -11.09 -12.43 -3.58
CA ARG A 203 -12.11 -13.04 -2.71
C ARG A 203 -13.03 -13.96 -3.49
N TYR A 204 -13.42 -13.55 -4.69
CA TYR A 204 -14.26 -14.32 -5.59
C TYR A 204 -13.59 -15.65 -5.97
N PHE A 205 -12.34 -15.63 -6.45
CA PHE A 205 -11.58 -16.84 -6.79
C PHE A 205 -11.25 -17.71 -5.57
N CYS A 206 -10.94 -17.11 -4.42
CA CYS A 206 -10.73 -17.86 -3.18
C CYS A 206 -12.02 -18.56 -2.69
N CYS A 207 -13.18 -17.88 -2.77
CA CYS A 207 -14.47 -18.52 -2.47
C CYS A 207 -14.76 -19.70 -3.41
N ALA A 208 -14.31 -19.56 -4.65
CA ALA A 208 -14.35 -20.56 -5.70
C ALA A 208 -13.44 -21.78 -5.41
N GLY A 209 -12.61 -21.74 -4.36
CA GLY A 209 -11.69 -22.81 -4.00
C GLY A 209 -10.33 -22.72 -4.68
N LEU A 210 -9.99 -21.59 -5.31
CA LEU A 210 -8.63 -21.34 -5.78
C LEU A 210 -7.76 -20.88 -4.60
N ASP A 211 -6.61 -21.50 -4.48
CA ASP A 211 -5.56 -21.18 -3.51
C ASP A 211 -4.46 -20.30 -4.14
N SER A 212 -3.43 -19.98 -3.36
CA SER A 212 -2.28 -19.20 -3.81
C SER A 212 -1.44 -19.89 -4.90
N ASP A 213 -1.58 -21.21 -5.04
CA ASP A 213 -0.81 -21.99 -6.01
C ASP A 213 -1.50 -22.00 -7.39
N THR A 214 -2.82 -21.77 -7.41
CA THR A 214 -3.65 -21.71 -8.62
C THR A 214 -4.02 -20.28 -9.03
N PHE A 215 -3.99 -19.33 -8.10
CA PHE A 215 -4.23 -17.90 -8.33
C PHE A 215 -2.93 -17.09 -8.15
N GLY A 216 -2.31 -16.74 -9.28
CA GLY A 216 -1.05 -16.02 -9.31
C GLY A 216 -1.26 -14.51 -9.29
N ARG A 217 -0.75 -13.84 -8.25
CA ARG A 217 -0.44 -12.39 -8.23
C ARG A 217 1.07 -12.14 -8.19
N THR A 218 1.75 -13.00 -7.43
CA THR A 218 3.20 -13.03 -7.29
C THR A 218 3.67 -14.44 -7.57
N PHE A 219 4.93 -14.58 -7.96
CA PHE A 219 5.60 -15.87 -8.12
C PHE A 219 6.82 -15.94 -7.21
N VAL A 220 7.17 -17.16 -6.81
CA VAL A 220 8.39 -17.41 -6.04
C VAL A 220 9.53 -17.61 -7.03
N ASP A 221 10.50 -16.68 -7.05
CA ASP A 221 11.71 -16.87 -7.86
C ASP A 221 12.58 -17.96 -7.23
N HIS A 222 12.55 -19.16 -7.81
CA HIS A 222 13.26 -20.34 -7.30
C HIS A 222 14.77 -20.12 -7.12
N ARG A 223 15.37 -19.11 -7.77
CA ARG A 223 16.80 -18.81 -7.61
C ARG A 223 17.15 -18.24 -6.24
N ASN A 224 16.22 -17.50 -5.63
CA ASN A 224 16.49 -16.79 -4.37
C ASN A 224 15.35 -16.89 -3.33
N GLY A 225 14.28 -17.63 -3.64
CA GLY A 225 13.11 -17.81 -2.76
C GLY A 225 12.31 -16.53 -2.54
N GLN A 226 12.54 -15.46 -3.32
CA GLN A 226 11.83 -14.20 -3.14
C GLN A 226 10.55 -14.17 -3.96
N TYR A 227 9.49 -13.66 -3.35
CA TYR A 227 8.26 -13.30 -4.05
C TYR A 227 8.52 -12.11 -4.97
N LYS A 228 8.12 -12.25 -6.23
CA LYS A 228 8.22 -11.20 -7.27
C LYS A 228 6.89 -11.07 -8.01
N TYR A 229 6.67 -9.90 -8.60
CA TYR A 229 5.48 -9.66 -9.43
C TYR A 229 5.54 -10.52 -10.69
N ILE A 230 4.42 -11.12 -11.08
CA ILE A 230 4.32 -11.92 -12.32
C ILE A 230 4.78 -11.11 -13.53
N GLY A 231 4.40 -9.82 -13.59
CA GLY A 231 4.85 -8.92 -14.63
C GLY A 231 6.37 -8.79 -14.75
N ASP A 232 7.13 -8.83 -13.63
CA ASP A 232 8.60 -8.76 -13.69
C ASP A 232 9.19 -10.03 -14.33
N CYS A 233 8.57 -11.19 -14.09
CA CYS A 233 8.95 -12.40 -14.81
C CYS A 233 8.64 -12.31 -16.31
N MET A 234 7.43 -11.88 -16.66
CA MET A 234 7.02 -11.69 -18.06
C MET A 234 7.93 -10.72 -18.79
N MET A 235 8.18 -9.54 -18.20
CA MET A 235 9.09 -8.54 -18.75
C MET A 235 10.49 -9.13 -18.97
N ARG A 236 11.04 -9.89 -18.01
CA ARG A 236 12.36 -10.53 -18.22
C ARG A 236 12.35 -11.54 -19.35
N ASN A 237 11.27 -12.30 -19.51
CA ASN A 237 11.14 -13.24 -20.61
C ASN A 237 11.05 -12.53 -21.97
N LEU A 238 10.43 -11.36 -22.01
CA LEU A 238 10.29 -10.51 -23.20
C LEU A 238 11.57 -9.71 -23.53
N GLU A 239 12.29 -9.23 -22.51
CA GLU A 239 13.52 -8.44 -22.65
C GLU A 239 14.77 -9.31 -22.83
N SER A 240 14.76 -10.54 -22.31
CA SER A 240 15.92 -11.41 -22.41
C SER A 240 16.16 -11.73 -23.89
N PRO A 241 17.37 -11.46 -24.42
CA PRO A 241 17.81 -12.06 -25.66
C PRO A 241 18.04 -13.54 -25.37
N LYS A 242 16.94 -14.28 -25.16
CA LYS A 242 16.96 -15.74 -25.15
C LYS A 242 17.59 -16.11 -26.48
N LYS A 243 18.58 -17.02 -26.45
CA LYS A 243 19.21 -17.50 -27.68
C LYS A 243 18.07 -17.93 -28.59
N GLU A 244 18.14 -17.62 -29.88
CA GLU A 244 17.07 -17.92 -30.84
C GLU A 244 16.57 -19.38 -30.73
N ASN A 245 17.46 -20.29 -30.34
CA ASN A 245 17.17 -21.69 -30.03
C ASN A 245 16.23 -21.91 -28.82
N ASP A 246 16.33 -21.11 -27.76
CA ASP A 246 15.43 -21.17 -26.60
C ASP A 246 14.04 -20.64 -26.95
N LEU A 247 13.95 -19.59 -27.78
CA LEU A 247 12.68 -19.09 -28.31
C LEU A 247 12.03 -20.11 -29.26
N LYS A 248 12.82 -20.77 -30.11
CA LYS A 248 12.33 -21.87 -30.96
C LYS A 248 11.86 -23.07 -30.14
N ARG A 249 12.56 -23.40 -29.04
CA ARG A 249 12.20 -24.54 -28.16
C ARG A 249 10.95 -24.27 -27.33
N LEU A 250 10.84 -23.08 -26.75
CA LEU A 250 9.71 -22.70 -25.90
C LEU A 250 8.49 -22.25 -26.72
N GLY A 251 8.72 -21.83 -27.97
CA GLY A 251 7.70 -21.23 -28.82
C GLY A 251 7.08 -20.01 -28.16
N SER A 252 5.81 -19.78 -28.43
CA SER A 252 5.02 -18.69 -27.85
C SER A 252 4.85 -18.81 -26.33
N LYS A 253 5.00 -20.01 -25.72
CA LYS A 253 4.96 -20.20 -24.24
C LYS A 253 6.11 -19.51 -23.49
N ALA A 254 7.08 -18.93 -24.19
CA ALA A 254 8.20 -18.23 -23.59
C ALA A 254 7.81 -17.08 -22.66
N VAL A 255 6.62 -16.46 -22.82
CA VAL A 255 6.20 -15.29 -22.04
C VAL A 255 6.01 -15.61 -20.55
N LEU A 256 5.40 -16.75 -20.21
CA LEU A 256 5.14 -17.17 -18.82
C LEU A 256 6.14 -18.21 -18.30
N ASP A 257 7.16 -18.53 -19.08
CA ASP A 257 8.18 -19.53 -18.73
C ASP A 257 8.87 -19.18 -17.41
N GLY A 258 8.78 -20.09 -16.43
CA GLY A 258 9.33 -19.88 -15.08
C GLY A 258 8.57 -18.87 -14.22
N CYS A 259 7.41 -18.38 -14.65
CA CYS A 259 6.60 -17.39 -13.91
C CYS A 259 5.55 -18.02 -12.99
N GLY A 260 5.55 -19.35 -12.84
CA GLY A 260 4.54 -20.12 -12.11
C GLY A 260 3.64 -20.94 -13.02
N ALA A 261 2.76 -21.75 -12.44
CA ALA A 261 1.82 -22.60 -13.16
C ALA A 261 0.38 -22.31 -12.71
N TYR A 262 -0.01 -21.04 -12.81
CA TYR A 262 -1.31 -20.58 -12.32
C TYR A 262 -2.44 -20.89 -13.31
N LYS A 263 -3.64 -21.11 -12.78
CA LYS A 263 -4.88 -21.17 -13.56
C LYS A 263 -5.41 -19.76 -13.82
N VAL A 264 -5.24 -18.87 -12.85
CA VAL A 264 -5.65 -17.47 -12.95
C VAL A 264 -4.42 -16.60 -12.74
N TRP A 265 -4.13 -15.75 -13.72
CA TRP A 265 -3.00 -14.84 -13.74
C TRP A 265 -3.52 -13.42 -13.54
N SER A 266 -3.22 -12.82 -12.39
CA SER A 266 -3.69 -11.49 -12.00
C SER A 266 -2.52 -10.59 -11.64
N GLU A 267 -2.76 -9.28 -11.60
CA GLU A 267 -1.74 -8.27 -11.26
C GLU A 267 -0.45 -8.43 -12.10
N MET A 268 -0.63 -8.71 -13.41
CA MET A 268 0.47 -8.83 -14.37
C MET A 268 1.14 -7.48 -14.67
N GLU A 269 0.50 -6.39 -14.29
CA GLU A 269 1.11 -5.06 -14.27
C GLU A 269 2.04 -4.92 -13.06
N PHE A 270 3.17 -4.25 -13.26
CA PHE A 270 4.02 -3.89 -12.13
C PHE A 270 4.78 -2.61 -12.39
N VAL A 271 5.06 -1.93 -11.27
CA VAL A 271 5.90 -0.75 -11.25
C VAL A 271 6.83 -0.88 -10.06
N THR A 272 8.12 -1.16 -10.30
CA THR A 272 9.08 -1.36 -9.22
C THR A 272 10.11 -0.24 -9.14
N HIS A 273 10.46 0.09 -7.89
CA HIS A 273 11.60 0.92 -7.55
C HIS A 273 12.68 0.02 -6.92
N HIS A 274 13.90 0.01 -7.46
CA HIS A 274 15.02 -0.68 -6.82
C HIS A 274 15.44 0.07 -5.56
N ARG A 275 14.99 -0.38 -4.39
CA ARG A 275 15.20 0.31 -3.09
C ARG A 275 16.60 0.17 -2.48
N HIS A 276 17.48 -0.68 -2.99
CA HIS A 276 18.62 -1.16 -2.18
C HIS A 276 19.99 -1.18 -2.84
N THR A 277 20.17 -0.62 -4.03
CA THR A 277 21.53 -0.45 -4.57
C THR A 277 21.71 0.98 -5.03
N ASP A 278 22.86 1.59 -4.65
CA ASP A 278 23.38 2.88 -5.14
C ASP A 278 23.62 2.92 -6.67
N VAL A 279 22.90 2.09 -7.42
CA VAL A 279 23.10 1.85 -8.83
C VAL A 279 21.89 2.39 -9.58
N LYS A 280 22.19 3.15 -10.63
CA LYS A 280 21.31 3.76 -11.64
C LYS A 280 20.44 2.75 -12.41
N ALA A 281 20.00 1.66 -11.81
CA ALA A 281 19.16 0.67 -12.47
C ALA A 281 17.88 1.37 -12.95
N PRO A 282 17.54 1.27 -14.24
CA PRO A 282 16.36 1.92 -14.78
C PRO A 282 15.13 1.42 -14.03
N ARG A 283 14.24 2.34 -13.69
CA ARG A 283 12.94 2.01 -13.10
C ARG A 283 12.22 1.10 -14.09
N LYS A 284 11.67 -0.01 -13.60
CA LYS A 284 10.94 -0.98 -14.43
C LYS A 284 9.46 -0.74 -14.28
N CYS A 285 8.81 -0.57 -15.41
CA CYS A 285 7.37 -0.49 -15.49
C CYS A 285 6.88 -1.35 -16.65
N PHE A 286 5.83 -2.13 -16.40
CA PHE A 286 5.21 -3.02 -17.36
C PHE A 286 3.71 -3.03 -17.17
N PHE A 287 3.01 -2.67 -18.24
CA PHE A 287 1.58 -2.82 -18.41
C PHE A 287 1.35 -3.60 -19.71
N PRO A 288 1.11 -4.92 -19.64
CA PRO A 288 1.03 -5.75 -20.85
C PRO A 288 -0.07 -5.27 -21.80
N ALA A 289 -1.21 -4.82 -21.25
CA ALA A 289 -2.33 -4.28 -22.03
C ALA A 289 -2.00 -2.99 -22.81
N LEU A 290 -0.94 -2.25 -22.43
CA LEU A 290 -0.47 -1.07 -23.17
C LEU A 290 0.61 -1.41 -24.21
N GLN A 291 0.91 -2.69 -24.41
CA GLN A 291 1.91 -3.15 -25.37
C GLN A 291 1.27 -4.19 -26.32
N PRO A 292 0.70 -3.77 -27.46
CA PRO A 292 0.00 -4.67 -28.38
C PRO A 292 0.82 -5.90 -28.79
N LYS A 293 2.14 -5.74 -28.96
CA LYS A 293 3.06 -6.85 -29.25
C LYS A 293 3.05 -7.91 -28.14
N VAL A 294 3.01 -7.50 -26.89
CA VAL A 294 3.01 -8.42 -25.73
C VAL A 294 1.67 -9.15 -25.63
N LEU A 295 0.54 -8.45 -25.83
CA LEU A 295 -0.78 -9.10 -25.87
C LEU A 295 -0.86 -10.13 -27.00
N ASN A 296 -0.39 -9.79 -28.20
CA ASN A 296 -0.37 -10.73 -29.32
C ASN A 296 0.46 -11.98 -29.00
N GLN A 297 1.67 -11.79 -28.47
CA GLN A 297 2.52 -12.93 -28.07
C GLN A 297 1.87 -13.78 -26.98
N LEU A 298 1.20 -13.14 -26.00
CA LEU A 298 0.49 -13.85 -24.94
C LEU A 298 -0.70 -14.65 -25.49
N PHE A 299 -1.49 -14.09 -26.40
CA PHE A 299 -2.67 -14.74 -26.98
C PHE A 299 -2.31 -15.82 -27.99
N GLU A 300 -1.24 -15.64 -28.78
CA GLU A 300 -0.66 -16.69 -29.65
C GLU A 300 -0.10 -17.86 -28.83
N ALA A 301 0.40 -17.58 -27.61
CA ALA A 301 0.90 -18.59 -26.69
C ALA A 301 -0.19 -19.43 -26.03
N TYR A 302 -1.34 -18.79 -25.80
CA TYR A 302 -2.47 -19.37 -25.08
C TYR A 302 -3.75 -19.09 -25.86
N PRO A 303 -3.93 -19.70 -27.04
CA PRO A 303 -5.03 -19.37 -27.94
C PRO A 303 -6.40 -19.70 -27.34
N THR A 304 -6.48 -20.64 -26.40
CA THR A 304 -7.73 -21.01 -25.70
C THR A 304 -7.94 -20.26 -24.38
N SER A 305 -7.09 -19.28 -24.07
CA SER A 305 -7.18 -18.53 -22.83
C SER A 305 -8.46 -17.70 -22.74
N LYS A 306 -8.81 -17.34 -21.51
CA LYS A 306 -9.86 -16.38 -21.21
C LYS A 306 -9.21 -15.09 -20.71
N VAL A 307 -9.71 -13.94 -21.13
CA VAL A 307 -9.29 -12.63 -20.65
C VAL A 307 -10.42 -12.04 -19.84
N LEU A 308 -10.19 -11.84 -18.54
CA LEU A 308 -11.10 -11.14 -17.66
C LEU A 308 -10.68 -9.69 -17.53
N ASN A 309 -11.53 -8.78 -17.98
CA ASN A 309 -11.33 -7.35 -17.85
C ASN A 309 -12.41 -6.74 -16.98
N VAL A 310 -12.04 -6.24 -15.80
CA VAL A 310 -12.96 -5.54 -14.92
C VAL A 310 -12.93 -4.06 -15.24
N ILE A 311 -14.09 -3.52 -15.60
CA ILE A 311 -14.29 -2.12 -15.92
C ILE A 311 -15.12 -1.43 -14.85
N ARG A 312 -14.93 -0.12 -14.76
CA ARG A 312 -15.64 0.77 -13.84
C ARG A 312 -16.14 1.98 -14.59
N ASP A 313 -17.06 2.70 -13.96
CA ASP A 313 -17.32 4.07 -14.35
C ASP A 313 -15.99 4.86 -14.34
N PRO A 314 -15.62 5.52 -15.45
CA PRO A 314 -14.34 6.23 -15.55
C PRO A 314 -14.15 7.33 -14.50
N ASP A 315 -15.24 7.99 -14.10
CA ASP A 315 -15.20 9.04 -13.09
C ASP A 315 -14.94 8.43 -11.70
N GLU A 316 -15.63 7.34 -11.34
CA GLU A 316 -15.38 6.58 -10.11
C GLU A 316 -13.94 6.07 -10.06
N TRP A 317 -13.46 5.45 -11.14
CA TRP A 317 -12.08 4.98 -11.25
C TRP A 317 -11.07 6.10 -11.04
N TYR A 318 -11.25 7.28 -11.66
CA TYR A 318 -10.34 8.41 -11.50
C TYR A 318 -10.20 8.83 -10.02
N HIS A 319 -11.29 8.78 -9.26
CA HIS A 319 -11.29 9.12 -7.84
C HIS A 319 -10.57 8.08 -6.96
N THR A 320 -10.35 6.87 -7.46
CA THR A 320 -9.51 5.86 -6.77
C THR A 320 -8.01 6.15 -6.92
N LEU A 321 -7.61 6.96 -7.91
CA LEU A 321 -6.20 7.22 -8.19
C LEU A 321 -5.61 8.28 -7.25
N SER A 322 -4.64 7.87 -6.44
CA SER A 322 -3.85 8.81 -5.65
C SER A 322 -2.97 9.72 -6.54
N PRO A 323 -2.66 10.96 -6.12
CA PRO A 323 -1.69 11.81 -6.80
C PRO A 323 -0.33 11.14 -7.00
N GLN A 324 0.10 10.32 -6.04
CA GLN A 324 1.36 9.57 -6.09
C GLN A 324 1.33 8.50 -7.17
N GLU A 325 0.22 7.79 -7.32
CA GLU A 325 0.06 6.76 -8.36
C GLU A 325 0.07 7.37 -9.76
N LYS A 326 -0.65 8.49 -9.97
CA LYS A 326 -0.59 9.28 -11.19
C LYS A 326 0.84 9.73 -11.51
N GLN A 327 1.56 10.23 -10.50
CA GLN A 327 2.95 10.64 -10.63
C GLN A 327 3.88 9.47 -10.92
N ARG A 328 3.66 8.31 -10.30
CA ARG A 328 4.43 7.09 -10.51
C ARG A 328 4.31 6.64 -11.96
N TRP A 329 3.09 6.53 -12.48
CA TRP A 329 2.86 6.12 -13.86
C TRP A 329 3.46 7.13 -14.84
N PHE A 330 3.18 8.41 -14.67
CA PHE A 330 3.74 9.45 -15.53
C PHE A 330 5.27 9.42 -15.55
N LYS A 331 5.92 9.40 -14.38
CA LYS A 331 7.38 9.51 -14.29
C LYS A 331 8.10 8.20 -14.65
N TRP A 332 7.52 7.04 -14.33
CA TRP A 332 8.25 5.77 -14.35
C TRP A 332 7.83 4.86 -15.49
N CYS A 333 6.63 5.06 -16.04
CA CYS A 333 6.08 4.17 -17.06
C CYS A 333 6.10 4.77 -18.46
N ASN A 334 6.05 6.09 -18.59
CA ASN A 334 5.96 6.73 -19.90
C ASN A 334 7.09 6.36 -20.86
N ALA A 335 8.32 6.25 -20.39
CA ALA A 335 9.45 5.85 -21.23
C ALA A 335 9.28 4.46 -21.85
N ASN A 336 8.62 3.52 -21.15
CA ASN A 336 8.40 2.15 -21.60
C ASN A 336 7.10 1.96 -22.40
N HIS A 337 6.23 2.96 -22.38
CA HIS A 337 4.88 2.89 -22.94
C HIS A 337 4.57 4.03 -23.89
N GLY A 338 5.59 4.62 -24.54
CA GLY A 338 5.37 5.64 -25.58
C GLY A 338 4.64 6.89 -25.09
N TYR A 339 4.87 7.28 -23.82
CA TYR A 339 4.26 8.47 -23.20
C TYR A 339 2.72 8.48 -23.14
N VAL A 340 2.09 7.31 -23.06
CA VAL A 340 0.63 7.19 -23.01
C VAL A 340 0.00 7.66 -21.68
N PHE A 341 0.75 7.70 -20.58
CA PHE A 341 0.22 8.14 -19.29
C PHE A 341 0.18 9.67 -19.23
N PRO A 342 -0.98 10.28 -18.92
CA PRO A 342 -1.09 11.72 -18.73
C PRO A 342 -0.15 12.24 -17.64
N GLU A 343 0.17 13.53 -17.68
CA GLU A 343 0.88 14.18 -16.57
C GLU A 343 0.13 13.97 -15.25
N ALA A 344 0.87 13.86 -14.14
CA ALA A 344 0.28 13.66 -12.83
C ALA A 344 -0.73 14.77 -12.46
N THR A 345 -0.47 15.98 -12.93
CA THR A 345 -1.27 17.20 -12.78
C THR A 345 -2.27 17.43 -13.91
N ALA A 346 -2.34 16.52 -14.89
CA ALA A 346 -3.28 16.63 -16.00
C ALA A 346 -4.73 16.66 -15.48
N PRO A 347 -5.63 17.39 -16.17
CA PRO A 347 -7.03 17.46 -15.77
C PRO A 347 -7.68 16.07 -15.78
N LYS A 348 -8.73 15.90 -14.98
CA LYS A 348 -9.51 14.65 -14.87
C LYS A 348 -9.84 14.02 -16.22
N GLN A 349 -10.23 14.84 -17.19
CA GLN A 349 -10.62 14.38 -18.53
C GLN A 349 -9.48 13.66 -19.28
N ALA A 350 -8.22 14.07 -19.09
CA ALA A 350 -7.08 13.40 -19.72
C ALA A 350 -6.90 11.98 -19.18
N TRP A 351 -7.08 11.79 -17.87
CA TRP A 351 -7.03 10.48 -17.23
C TRP A 351 -8.20 9.59 -17.63
N ILE A 352 -9.41 10.14 -17.74
CA ILE A 352 -10.58 9.42 -18.26
C ILE A 352 -10.37 8.99 -19.72
N SER A 353 -9.81 9.86 -20.57
CA SER A 353 -9.51 9.52 -21.96
C SER A 353 -8.45 8.43 -22.06
N PHE A 354 -7.39 8.50 -21.24
CA PHE A 354 -6.39 7.45 -21.13
C PHE A 354 -7.03 6.11 -20.73
N TYR A 355 -7.91 6.11 -19.73
CA TYR A 355 -8.63 4.92 -19.28
C TYR A 355 -9.45 4.29 -20.41
N LYS A 356 -10.27 5.08 -21.11
CA LYS A 356 -11.06 4.59 -22.25
C LYS A 356 -10.16 4.03 -23.36
N ASN A 357 -9.02 4.66 -23.62
CA ASN A 357 -8.08 4.19 -24.62
C ASN A 357 -7.41 2.85 -24.21
N TYR A 358 -7.09 2.67 -22.93
CA TYR A 358 -6.61 1.39 -22.40
C TYR A 358 -7.62 0.27 -22.69
N GLN A 359 -8.90 0.51 -22.37
CA GLN A 359 -9.96 -0.48 -22.60
C GLN A 359 -10.12 -0.82 -24.09
N LYS A 360 -10.05 0.21 -24.94
CA LYS A 360 -10.08 0.05 -26.40
C LYS A 360 -8.93 -0.81 -26.91
N ILE A 361 -7.70 -0.54 -26.48
CA ILE A 361 -6.51 -1.31 -26.91
C ILE A 361 -6.66 -2.79 -26.53
N LEU A 362 -7.12 -3.07 -25.31
CA LEU A 362 -7.33 -4.45 -24.85
C LEU A 362 -8.41 -5.16 -25.67
N GLY A 363 -9.57 -4.52 -25.88
CA GLY A 363 -10.65 -5.06 -26.69
C GLY A 363 -10.24 -5.33 -28.14
N GLU A 364 -9.52 -4.40 -28.78
CA GLU A 364 -8.98 -4.57 -30.13
C GLU A 364 -7.94 -5.68 -30.21
N ALA A 365 -7.11 -5.85 -29.18
CA ALA A 365 -6.16 -6.94 -29.13
C ALA A 365 -6.87 -8.29 -29.05
N VAL A 366 -7.87 -8.45 -28.17
CA VAL A 366 -8.62 -9.72 -28.08
C VAL A 366 -9.43 -9.99 -29.35
N ALA A 367 -10.01 -8.97 -29.98
CA ALA A 367 -10.75 -9.12 -31.25
C ALA A 367 -9.90 -9.69 -32.40
N LYS A 368 -8.57 -9.49 -32.37
CA LYS A 368 -7.63 -10.07 -33.35
C LYS A 368 -7.33 -11.56 -33.11
N HIS A 369 -7.70 -12.09 -31.95
CA HIS A 369 -7.46 -13.47 -31.52
C HIS A 369 -8.80 -14.14 -31.18
N PRO A 370 -9.61 -14.56 -32.19
CA PRO A 370 -10.97 -15.04 -31.98
C PRO A 370 -11.07 -16.34 -31.17
N SER A 371 -9.95 -17.04 -30.95
CA SER A 371 -9.88 -18.20 -30.07
C SER A 371 -9.85 -17.83 -28.57
N VAL A 372 -9.45 -16.59 -28.24
CA VAL A 372 -9.41 -16.06 -26.88
C VAL A 372 -10.82 -15.60 -26.48
N THR A 373 -11.30 -16.07 -25.34
CA THR A 373 -12.60 -15.61 -24.80
C THR A 373 -12.42 -14.30 -24.04
N TYR A 374 -13.15 -13.25 -24.41
CA TYR A 374 -13.15 -11.97 -23.71
C TYR A 374 -14.33 -11.86 -22.74
N ILE A 375 -14.06 -11.67 -21.45
CA ILE A 375 -15.06 -11.51 -20.41
C ILE A 375 -14.91 -10.11 -19.82
N GLU A 376 -15.85 -9.22 -20.13
CA GLU A 376 -15.89 -7.87 -19.59
C GLU A 376 -16.82 -7.80 -18.39
N VAL A 377 -16.30 -7.38 -17.23
CA VAL A 377 -17.04 -7.25 -15.98
C VAL A 377 -17.26 -5.78 -15.66
N ASP A 378 -18.48 -5.31 -15.85
CA ASP A 378 -18.88 -3.97 -15.41
C ASP A 378 -19.24 -3.97 -13.92
N MET A 379 -18.42 -3.30 -13.11
CA MET A 379 -18.65 -3.17 -11.67
C MET A 379 -19.88 -2.31 -11.33
N THR A 380 -20.40 -1.52 -12.28
CA THR A 380 -21.61 -0.70 -12.10
C THR A 380 -22.89 -1.48 -12.35
N ALA A 381 -22.80 -2.66 -12.98
CA ALA A 381 -23.94 -3.52 -13.32
C ALA A 381 -24.73 -4.04 -12.11
N GLY A 382 -24.20 -3.83 -10.90
CA GLY A 382 -24.74 -4.35 -9.67
C GLY A 382 -24.34 -5.81 -9.47
N PRO A 383 -24.18 -6.24 -8.22
CA PRO A 383 -23.49 -7.48 -7.94
C PRO A 383 -24.25 -8.74 -8.33
N GLY A 384 -25.59 -8.71 -8.34
CA GLY A 384 -26.38 -9.86 -8.79
C GLY A 384 -26.14 -10.14 -10.28
N LYS A 385 -26.18 -9.09 -11.11
CA LYS A 385 -25.94 -9.20 -12.56
C LYS A 385 -24.51 -9.64 -12.86
N THR A 386 -23.52 -9.04 -12.19
CA THR A 386 -22.12 -9.46 -12.33
C THR A 386 -21.92 -10.91 -11.88
N ALA A 387 -22.56 -11.33 -10.78
CA ALA A 387 -22.46 -12.70 -10.28
C ALA A 387 -23.02 -13.73 -11.26
N SER A 388 -24.19 -13.44 -11.87
CA SER A 388 -24.78 -14.30 -12.90
C SER A 388 -23.88 -14.41 -14.13
N MET A 389 -23.40 -13.29 -14.65
CA MET A 389 -22.50 -13.28 -15.80
C MET A 389 -21.20 -14.07 -15.52
N LEU A 390 -20.60 -13.88 -14.35
CA LEU A 390 -19.41 -14.61 -13.95
C LEU A 390 -19.66 -16.12 -13.76
N GLN A 391 -20.84 -16.51 -13.28
CA GLN A 391 -21.27 -17.91 -13.22
C GLN A 391 -21.41 -18.51 -14.62
N ASP A 392 -21.99 -17.77 -15.56
CA ASP A 392 -22.19 -18.24 -16.94
C ASP A 392 -20.85 -18.41 -17.66
N GLU A 393 -19.93 -17.45 -17.49
CA GLU A 393 -18.65 -17.41 -18.20
C GLU A 393 -17.54 -18.28 -17.58
N LEU A 394 -17.54 -18.41 -16.24
CA LEU A 394 -16.47 -19.09 -15.50
C LEU A 394 -16.95 -20.32 -14.72
N GLY A 395 -18.25 -20.61 -14.68
CA GLY A 395 -18.79 -21.74 -13.94
C GLY A 395 -18.78 -21.57 -12.41
N ILE A 396 -18.53 -20.36 -11.90
CA ILE A 396 -18.34 -20.10 -10.47
C ILE A 396 -19.65 -19.65 -9.80
N PRO A 397 -20.05 -20.26 -8.66
CA PRO A 397 -21.28 -19.92 -7.95
C PRO A 397 -21.50 -18.40 -7.75
N PRO A 398 -22.69 -17.85 -8.06
CA PRO A 398 -22.98 -16.42 -7.87
C PRO A 398 -22.75 -15.95 -6.43
N ARG A 399 -22.95 -16.84 -5.45
CA ARG A 399 -22.70 -16.58 -4.04
C ARG A 399 -21.26 -16.15 -3.74
N CYS A 400 -20.30 -16.58 -4.54
CA CYS A 400 -18.90 -16.16 -4.38
C CYS A 400 -18.69 -14.72 -4.77
N TRP A 401 -19.33 -14.25 -5.85
CA TRP A 401 -19.26 -12.84 -6.21
C TRP A 401 -20.08 -11.99 -5.26
N VAL A 402 -21.29 -12.42 -4.89
CA VAL A 402 -22.14 -11.69 -3.94
C VAL A 402 -21.42 -11.53 -2.59
N GLY A 403 -20.76 -12.58 -2.10
CA GLY A 403 -19.94 -12.50 -0.89
C GLY A 403 -18.71 -11.60 -1.03
N ALA A 404 -18.10 -11.56 -2.22
CA ALA A 404 -16.91 -10.75 -2.50
C ALA A 404 -17.21 -9.26 -2.73
N ALA A 405 -18.33 -8.96 -3.41
CA ALA A 405 -18.70 -7.62 -3.89
C ALA A 405 -19.73 -6.89 -3.02
N VAL A 406 -20.49 -7.60 -2.16
CA VAL A 406 -21.76 -7.06 -1.58
C VAL A 406 -21.86 -7.18 -0.09
N LYS A 407 -20.82 -7.47 0.68
CA LYS A 407 -21.00 -7.38 2.14
C LYS A 407 -21.37 -5.93 2.49
N PRO A 408 -22.63 -5.63 2.87
CA PRO A 408 -23.06 -4.26 3.10
C PRO A 408 -22.33 -3.78 4.35
N GLY A 409 -21.58 -2.69 4.23
CA GLY A 409 -20.73 -2.19 5.31
C GLY A 409 -19.30 -2.76 5.34
N LEU A 410 -18.92 -3.65 4.42
CA LEU A 410 -17.48 -3.82 4.13
C LEU A 410 -17.00 -2.69 3.22
N PRO A 411 -15.78 -2.18 3.43
CA PRO A 411 -15.15 -1.25 2.51
C PRO A 411 -15.20 -1.83 1.08
N LYS A 412 -15.77 -1.07 0.15
CA LYS A 412 -15.97 -1.44 -1.27
C LYS A 412 -14.67 -1.82 -1.98
N GLU A 413 -13.53 -1.53 -1.37
CA GLU A 413 -12.19 -1.94 -1.75
C GLU A 413 -11.26 -1.50 -0.62
N ILE A 414 -10.05 -2.05 -0.57
CA ILE A 414 -9.00 -1.45 0.24
C ILE A 414 -8.72 -0.07 -0.37
N THR A 415 -9.08 0.98 0.35
CA THR A 415 -8.78 2.33 -0.08
C THR A 415 -7.40 2.72 0.38
N PHE A 416 -6.58 3.16 -0.57
CA PHE A 416 -5.20 3.55 -0.30
C PHE A 416 -5.07 5.06 -0.08
N PRO A 417 -4.09 5.49 0.71
CA PRO A 417 -3.18 4.66 1.51
C PRO A 417 -3.85 3.96 2.71
N VAL A 418 -3.26 2.86 3.19
CA VAL A 418 -3.60 2.26 4.49
C VAL A 418 -2.66 2.84 5.56
N PHE A 419 -3.21 3.54 6.54
CA PHE A 419 -2.48 4.07 7.68
C PHE A 419 -2.61 3.14 8.89
N VAL A 420 -1.51 2.52 9.31
CA VAL A 420 -1.46 1.72 10.54
C VAL A 420 -1.32 2.66 11.74
N ALA A 421 -2.44 3.16 12.25
CA ALA A 421 -2.53 4.22 13.25
C ALA A 421 -2.25 3.76 14.69
N SER A 422 -1.51 2.68 14.88
CA SER A 422 -1.23 2.10 16.19
C SER A 422 0.08 2.63 16.77
N LEU A 423 0.16 2.70 18.10
CA LEU A 423 1.44 2.95 18.77
C LEU A 423 2.41 1.78 18.58
N PRO A 424 3.74 2.03 18.62
CA PRO A 424 4.74 0.96 18.64
C PRO A 424 4.42 -0.09 19.71
N LYS A 425 4.78 -1.35 19.40
CA LYS A 425 4.47 -2.55 20.22
C LYS A 425 3.00 -2.99 20.26
N SER A 426 2.16 -2.41 19.42
CA SER A 426 0.80 -2.89 19.15
C SER A 426 0.72 -3.74 17.87
N ALA A 427 1.79 -4.46 17.51
CA ALA A 427 1.90 -5.27 16.28
C ALA A 427 1.95 -4.47 14.94
N THR A 428 2.60 -3.31 14.94
CA THR A 428 2.84 -2.51 13.71
C THR A 428 3.64 -3.29 12.66
N SER A 429 4.67 -4.05 13.06
CA SER A 429 5.48 -4.86 12.13
C SER A 429 4.70 -6.05 11.57
N THR A 430 3.93 -6.76 12.40
CA THR A 430 3.01 -7.80 11.92
C THR A 430 1.99 -7.24 10.93
N SER A 431 1.44 -6.05 11.20
CA SER A 431 0.50 -5.39 10.28
C SER A 431 1.17 -5.02 8.96
N HIS A 432 2.41 -4.53 9.01
CA HIS A 432 3.21 -4.25 7.82
C HIS A 432 3.44 -5.50 6.97
N ASP A 433 3.85 -6.60 7.60
CA ASP A 433 4.12 -7.88 6.93
C ASP A 433 2.84 -8.50 6.36
N TYR A 434 1.73 -8.42 7.10
CA TYR A 434 0.41 -8.84 6.63
C TYR A 434 -0.01 -8.11 5.36
N LEU A 435 0.09 -6.77 5.38
CA LEU A 435 -0.25 -5.93 4.24
C LEU A 435 0.73 -6.16 3.07
N ASN A 436 2.05 -6.32 3.31
CA ASN A 436 3.02 -6.68 2.28
C ASN A 436 2.77 -8.08 1.69
N CYS A 437 2.33 -9.04 2.50
CA CYS A 437 1.99 -10.39 2.03
C CYS A 437 0.80 -10.35 1.06
N GLY A 438 -0.23 -9.54 1.35
CA GLY A 438 -1.41 -9.40 0.50
C GLY A 438 -1.27 -8.46 -0.69
N LEU A 439 -0.46 -7.39 -0.55
CA LEU A 439 -0.30 -6.34 -1.56
C LEU A 439 0.96 -6.49 -2.41
N GLY A 440 1.99 -7.16 -1.88
CA GLY A 440 3.33 -7.22 -2.47
C GLY A 440 4.40 -6.66 -1.52
N SER A 441 5.61 -7.25 -1.57
CA SER A 441 6.71 -7.02 -0.61
C SER A 441 7.29 -5.59 -0.59
N LEU A 442 6.92 -4.75 -1.55
CA LEU A 442 7.39 -3.37 -1.68
C LEU A 442 6.29 -2.33 -1.56
N GLU A 443 5.05 -2.75 -1.33
CA GLU A 443 3.92 -1.84 -1.24
C GLU A 443 3.88 -1.07 0.09
N GLY A 444 4.66 -1.50 1.09
CA GLY A 444 4.67 -0.90 2.42
C GLY A 444 5.90 -0.10 2.78
N SER A 445 5.71 0.78 3.76
CA SER A 445 6.77 1.38 4.57
C SER A 445 6.54 1.08 6.06
N HIS A 446 7.60 0.64 6.74
CA HIS A 446 7.65 0.48 8.20
C HIS A 446 8.79 1.33 8.74
N GLN A 447 8.46 2.41 9.45
CA GLN A 447 9.37 3.42 10.02
C GLN A 447 10.21 4.22 9.00
N TRP A 448 10.67 3.60 7.91
CA TRP A 448 11.58 4.19 6.93
C TRP A 448 10.99 4.15 5.53
N THR A 449 11.27 5.20 4.78
CA THR A 449 10.93 5.36 3.37
C THR A 449 12.09 6.05 2.66
N ALA A 450 11.93 6.35 1.38
CA ALA A 450 12.86 7.12 0.59
C ALA A 450 12.12 8.31 -0.02
N TYR A 451 12.78 9.46 -0.07
CA TYR A 451 12.27 10.59 -0.85
C TYR A 451 12.11 10.17 -2.32
N ALA A 452 10.96 10.44 -2.93
CA ALA A 452 10.65 9.98 -4.29
C ALA A 452 11.54 10.62 -5.37
N ASP A 453 12.03 11.83 -5.13
CA ASP A 453 12.90 12.59 -6.03
C ASP A 453 14.37 12.16 -5.95
N THR A 454 14.90 11.98 -4.73
CA THR A 454 16.32 11.74 -4.47
C THR A 454 16.65 10.29 -4.16
N GLY A 455 15.66 9.47 -3.80
CA GLY A 455 15.87 8.12 -3.28
C GLY A 455 16.51 8.08 -1.89
N LYS A 456 16.80 9.23 -1.28
CA LYS A 456 17.46 9.30 0.03
C LYS A 456 16.53 8.76 1.11
N SER A 457 17.04 7.82 1.91
CA SER A 457 16.32 7.25 3.05
C SER A 457 15.96 8.32 4.10
N VAL A 458 14.73 8.27 4.59
CA VAL A 458 14.17 9.17 5.61
C VAL A 458 13.19 8.39 6.48
N THR A 459 13.05 8.75 7.76
CA THR A 459 11.96 8.19 8.57
C THR A 459 10.62 8.73 8.08
N VAL A 460 9.58 7.89 8.02
CA VAL A 460 8.24 8.30 7.54
C VAL A 460 7.74 9.52 8.31
N GLY A 461 7.85 9.48 9.63
CA GLY A 461 7.41 10.58 10.48
C GLY A 461 8.15 11.89 10.19
N GLU A 462 9.44 11.85 9.83
CA GLU A 462 10.22 13.07 9.51
C GLU A 462 9.70 13.73 8.24
N CYS A 463 9.48 12.93 7.20
CA CYS A 463 8.89 13.43 5.97
C CYS A 463 7.49 14.03 6.21
N TRP A 464 6.62 13.33 6.94
CA TRP A 464 5.26 13.81 7.21
C TRP A 464 5.22 15.06 8.07
N ARG A 465 6.03 15.11 9.13
CA ARG A 465 6.18 16.29 9.99
C ARG A 465 6.60 17.50 9.18
N ASP A 466 7.58 17.31 8.30
CA ASP A 466 8.10 18.38 7.48
C ASP A 466 7.04 18.81 6.45
N ASN A 467 6.26 17.90 5.88
CA ASN A 467 5.13 18.26 5.01
C ASN A 467 4.07 19.09 5.74
N ILE A 468 3.64 18.65 6.91
CA ILE A 468 2.65 19.37 7.73
C ILE A 468 3.15 20.78 8.08
N ARG A 469 4.42 20.91 8.50
CA ARG A 469 5.03 22.21 8.84
C ARG A 469 5.08 23.19 7.66
N HIS A 470 5.18 22.68 6.43
CA HIS A 470 5.21 23.48 5.21
C HIS A 470 3.84 23.53 4.50
N ASN A 471 2.76 23.09 5.15
CA ASN A 471 1.40 23.03 4.57
C ASN A 471 1.35 22.30 3.21
N ARG A 472 2.11 21.21 3.10
CA ARG A 472 2.14 20.31 1.94
C ARG A 472 1.32 19.05 2.21
N PRO A 473 0.85 18.34 1.16
CA PRO A 473 0.24 17.04 1.33
C PRO A 473 1.11 16.09 2.15
N ILE A 474 0.52 15.35 3.08
CA ILE A 474 1.25 14.57 4.10
C ILE A 474 2.20 13.53 3.48
N LEU A 475 1.83 12.94 2.34
CA LEU A 475 2.64 11.97 1.60
C LEU A 475 3.49 12.59 0.47
N GLU A 476 3.52 13.92 0.33
CA GLU A 476 4.33 14.57 -0.72
C GLU A 476 5.81 14.20 -0.56
N ASN A 477 6.38 13.60 -1.61
CA ASN A 477 7.77 13.15 -1.64
C ASN A 477 8.15 12.16 -0.52
N CYS A 478 7.21 11.52 0.18
CA CYS A 478 7.56 10.58 1.27
C CYS A 478 7.73 9.14 0.82
N GLY A 479 7.85 8.90 -0.48
CA GLY A 479 7.74 7.59 -1.10
C GLY A 479 6.34 7.37 -1.66
N ASP A 480 6.12 6.19 -2.20
CA ASP A 480 4.93 5.84 -2.96
C ASP A 480 4.19 4.63 -2.38
N GLN A 481 4.41 4.31 -1.11
CA GLN A 481 3.85 3.11 -0.50
C GLN A 481 2.32 3.16 -0.41
N LYS A 482 1.68 2.02 -0.63
CA LYS A 482 0.25 1.80 -0.43
C LYS A 482 -0.11 1.72 1.06
N HIS A 483 0.81 1.30 1.94
CA HIS A 483 0.57 1.32 3.38
C HIS A 483 1.76 1.84 4.19
N TRP A 484 1.43 2.45 5.32
CA TRP A 484 2.37 3.15 6.18
C TRP A 484 2.19 2.70 7.62
N SER A 485 3.27 2.28 8.24
CA SER A 485 3.26 1.74 9.61
C SER A 485 4.46 2.23 10.41
N ASP A 486 4.28 2.32 11.72
CA ASP A 486 5.32 2.78 12.66
C ASP A 486 5.92 4.14 12.24
N PHE A 487 5.06 5.06 11.83
CA PHE A 487 5.43 6.35 11.24
C PHE A 487 5.76 7.45 12.27
N GLY A 488 6.12 7.07 13.49
CA GLY A 488 6.56 8.00 14.53
C GLY A 488 8.05 8.35 14.42
N ILE A 489 8.42 9.51 14.94
CA ILE A 489 9.82 9.93 15.15
C ILE A 489 10.08 10.01 16.64
N LEU A 490 11.19 9.40 17.06
CA LEU A 490 11.75 9.54 18.40
C LEU A 490 13.26 9.78 18.31
N LYS A 491 13.65 11.04 18.08
CA LYS A 491 15.06 11.47 18.03
C LYS A 491 15.39 12.35 19.25
N PRO A 492 16.65 12.35 19.72
CA PRO A 492 17.12 13.28 20.75
C PRO A 492 16.89 14.75 20.34
N GLY A 493 16.82 15.65 21.33
CA GLY A 493 16.73 17.10 21.10
C GLY A 493 15.31 17.58 20.78
N ASN A 494 14.30 17.04 21.46
CA ASN A 494 12.88 17.38 21.28
C ASN A 494 12.36 17.15 19.85
N GLN A 495 13.00 16.26 19.10
CA GLN A 495 12.52 15.82 17.79
C GLN A 495 11.63 14.59 17.96
N CYS A 496 10.48 14.79 18.59
CA CYS A 496 9.43 13.81 18.68
C CYS A 496 8.23 14.24 17.83
N PHE A 497 7.66 13.27 17.11
CA PHE A 497 6.46 13.47 16.31
C PHE A 497 5.76 12.13 16.10
N TYR A 498 4.51 12.02 16.56
CA TYR A 498 3.62 10.91 16.31
C TYR A 498 2.36 11.47 15.63
N PRO A 499 2.15 11.20 14.33
CA PRO A 499 1.01 11.72 13.58
C PRO A 499 -0.36 11.51 14.25
N THR A 500 -0.53 10.42 15.00
CA THR A 500 -1.76 10.11 15.73
C THR A 500 -1.97 10.91 17.02
N ILE A 501 -1.03 11.80 17.36
CA ILE A 501 -1.07 12.67 18.55
C ILE A 501 -0.83 14.13 18.13
N ASP A 502 0.10 14.37 17.22
CA ASP A 502 0.60 15.69 16.83
C ASP A 502 -0.13 16.29 15.61
N GLY A 503 -1.44 16.03 15.48
CA GLY A 503 -2.29 16.60 14.41
C GLY A 503 -2.11 15.99 13.02
N GLY A 504 -1.36 14.90 12.89
CA GLY A 504 -1.17 14.19 11.63
C GLY A 504 -2.42 13.46 11.13
N LEU A 505 -3.34 13.07 12.00
CA LEU A 505 -4.63 12.46 11.60
C LEU A 505 -5.44 13.42 10.70
N GLU A 506 -5.54 14.70 11.08
CA GLU A 506 -6.25 15.71 10.27
C GLU A 506 -5.58 15.90 8.90
N ALA A 507 -4.25 15.89 8.84
CA ALA A 507 -3.52 15.95 7.58
C ALA A 507 -3.74 14.71 6.70
N MET A 508 -3.78 13.51 7.30
CA MET A 508 -4.15 12.27 6.58
C MET A 508 -5.52 12.40 5.94
N TYR A 509 -6.53 12.85 6.69
CA TYR A 509 -7.89 12.98 6.18
C TYR A 509 -8.02 14.07 5.11
N LYS A 510 -7.40 15.23 5.34
CA LYS A 510 -7.40 16.35 4.38
C LYS A 510 -6.91 15.91 2.99
N ASP A 511 -5.83 15.14 2.93
CA ASP A 511 -5.21 14.73 1.67
C ASP A 511 -5.75 13.40 1.12
N HIS A 512 -6.27 12.53 2.01
CA HIS A 512 -6.76 11.20 1.68
C HIS A 512 -8.08 10.89 2.43
N PRO A 513 -9.19 11.58 2.09
CA PRO A 513 -10.45 11.47 2.84
C PRO A 513 -11.13 10.10 2.75
N TYR A 514 -10.70 9.27 1.80
CA TYR A 514 -11.19 7.90 1.61
C TYR A 514 -10.23 6.83 2.11
N ALA A 515 -9.05 7.19 2.65
CA ALA A 515 -8.04 6.20 3.07
C ALA A 515 -8.55 5.21 4.13
N THR A 516 -7.81 4.11 4.29
CA THR A 516 -8.07 3.13 5.34
C THR A 516 -7.20 3.38 6.56
N ILE A 517 -7.78 3.41 7.75
CA ILE A 517 -7.09 3.34 9.04
C ILE A 517 -7.15 1.89 9.52
N LEU A 518 -5.99 1.25 9.63
CA LEU A 518 -5.84 -0.01 10.36
C LEU A 518 -5.34 0.29 11.77
N HIS A 519 -6.18 0.06 12.78
CA HIS A 519 -5.84 0.29 14.16
C HIS A 519 -5.71 -1.04 14.91
N THR A 520 -4.47 -1.40 15.22
CA THR A 520 -4.14 -2.62 15.96
C THR A 520 -4.01 -2.31 17.44
N THR A 521 -4.86 -2.94 18.24
CA THR A 521 -4.95 -2.74 19.69
C THR A 521 -4.45 -3.96 20.45
N ARG A 522 -4.12 -3.72 21.72
CA ARG A 522 -3.61 -4.70 22.66
C ARG A 522 -4.22 -4.43 24.03
N ASP A 523 -4.26 -5.42 24.91
CA ASP A 523 -4.44 -5.16 26.35
C ASP A 523 -3.38 -4.15 26.83
N SER A 524 -3.82 -3.05 27.47
CA SER A 524 -2.96 -1.91 27.80
C SER A 524 -1.82 -2.29 28.74
N LYS A 525 -2.07 -3.18 29.71
CA LYS A 525 -1.02 -3.72 30.60
C LYS A 525 -0.01 -4.57 29.85
N LYS A 526 -0.46 -5.44 28.93
CA LYS A 526 0.44 -6.21 28.05
C LYS A 526 1.23 -5.30 27.11
N TRP A 527 0.62 -4.22 26.60
CA TRP A 527 1.31 -3.21 25.80
C TRP A 527 2.40 -2.52 26.61
N TYR A 528 2.09 -1.98 27.80
CA TYR A 528 3.05 -1.35 28.69
C TYR A 528 4.21 -2.31 29.02
N GLY A 529 3.88 -3.56 29.36
CA GLY A 529 4.85 -4.61 29.64
C GLY A 529 5.79 -4.91 28.45
N SER A 530 5.33 -4.71 27.22
CA SER A 530 6.13 -4.84 26.00
C SER A 530 6.95 -3.58 25.70
N ALA A 531 6.34 -2.40 25.81
CA ALA A 531 6.96 -1.11 25.56
C ALA A 531 8.11 -0.85 26.55
N ARG A 532 7.91 -1.09 27.86
CA ARG A 532 8.96 -0.90 28.88
C ARG A 532 10.22 -1.73 28.63
N LYS A 533 10.09 -2.88 27.97
CA LYS A 533 11.22 -3.78 27.64
C LYS A 533 11.90 -3.40 26.33
N TRP A 534 11.31 -2.52 25.52
CA TRP A 534 11.83 -2.22 24.19
C TRP A 534 12.69 -0.95 24.19
N ALA A 535 14.02 -1.10 24.23
CA ALA A 535 14.99 -0.02 24.02
C ALA A 535 14.66 1.28 24.77
N ASN A 536 14.24 1.15 26.03
CA ASN A 536 13.80 2.25 26.89
C ASN A 536 12.85 3.24 26.18
N ILE A 537 11.92 2.75 25.34
CA ILE A 537 11.07 3.63 24.52
C ILE A 537 10.20 4.54 25.38
N LEU A 538 9.70 4.04 26.52
CA LEU A 538 8.91 4.83 27.46
C LEU A 538 9.71 5.98 28.07
N GLY A 539 10.96 5.72 28.48
CA GLY A 539 11.86 6.77 28.97
C GLY A 539 12.16 7.80 27.88
N ARG A 540 12.45 7.34 26.65
CA ARG A 540 12.69 8.25 25.52
C ARG A 540 11.47 9.09 25.17
N TRP A 541 10.25 8.52 25.21
CA TRP A 541 9.01 9.28 25.01
C TRP A 541 8.82 10.32 26.11
N LYS A 542 8.94 9.91 27.38
CA LYS A 542 8.88 10.79 28.54
C LYS A 542 9.84 11.98 28.39
N ASP A 543 11.06 11.73 27.92
CA ASP A 543 12.10 12.76 27.89
C ASP A 543 12.02 13.68 26.64
N ASN A 544 11.39 13.24 25.55
CA ASN A 544 11.46 13.94 24.25
C ASN A 544 10.10 14.30 23.62
N CYS A 545 8.99 13.74 24.10
CA CYS A 545 7.68 13.86 23.46
C CYS A 545 6.68 14.63 24.31
N ARG A 546 6.07 15.66 23.72
CA ARG A 546 4.92 16.35 24.32
C ARG A 546 3.68 15.46 24.18
N GLY A 547 2.77 15.52 25.16
CA GLY A 547 1.53 14.74 25.16
C GLY A 547 1.68 13.29 25.67
N PHE A 548 2.90 12.82 25.91
CA PHE A 548 3.16 11.53 26.56
C PHE A 548 3.26 11.69 28.10
N PRO A 549 3.03 10.62 28.89
CA PRO A 549 3.18 10.65 30.36
C PRO A 549 4.54 11.18 30.82
N ASN A 550 4.52 12.18 31.71
CA ASN A 550 5.71 12.90 32.18
C ASN A 550 6.37 12.25 33.42
N ALA A 551 7.64 12.57 33.62
CA ALA A 551 8.63 12.05 34.54
C ALA A 551 8.23 11.89 36.01
N THR A 552 7.39 12.78 36.52
CA THR A 552 7.04 12.84 37.94
C THR A 552 6.04 11.76 38.37
N VAL A 553 5.27 11.18 37.44
CA VAL A 553 4.19 10.21 37.77
C VAL A 553 4.02 9.12 36.70
N ALA A 554 5.00 8.90 35.81
CA ALA A 554 4.91 7.92 34.72
C ALA A 554 5.08 6.47 35.21
N ASP A 555 4.20 6.02 36.10
CA ASP A 555 4.07 4.63 36.55
C ASP A 555 3.29 3.78 35.52
N GLU A 556 3.08 2.50 35.82
CA GLU A 556 2.32 1.61 34.94
C GLU A 556 0.94 2.15 34.62
N THR A 557 0.22 2.69 35.60
CA THR A 557 -1.14 3.24 35.45
C THR A 557 -1.16 4.40 34.46
N ALA A 558 -0.24 5.37 34.60
CA ALA A 558 -0.17 6.51 33.71
C ALA A 558 0.07 6.11 32.24
N TRP A 559 0.86 5.06 32.00
CA TRP A 559 1.11 4.56 30.66
C TRP A 559 -0.06 3.75 30.08
N THR A 560 -0.73 2.94 30.90
CA THR A 560 -1.92 2.21 30.45
C THR A 560 -3.07 3.16 30.14
N ASP A 561 -3.30 4.17 30.98
CA ASP A 561 -4.33 5.19 30.75
C ASP A 561 -4.05 6.00 29.48
N PHE A 562 -2.78 6.34 29.23
CA PHE A 562 -2.37 6.99 27.99
C PHE A 562 -2.63 6.12 26.75
N TYR A 563 -2.35 4.82 26.83
CA TYR A 563 -2.61 3.90 25.72
C TYR A 563 -4.11 3.75 25.43
N ASP A 564 -4.92 3.63 26.48
CA ASP A 564 -6.38 3.55 26.37
C ASP A 564 -6.95 4.86 25.80
N TRP A 565 -6.45 6.02 26.25
CA TRP A 565 -6.78 7.31 25.65
C TRP A 565 -6.40 7.38 24.17
N HIS A 566 -5.19 6.97 23.80
CA HIS A 566 -4.72 7.01 22.41
C HIS A 566 -5.61 6.17 21.49
N THR A 567 -5.96 4.97 21.96
CA THR A 567 -6.86 4.06 21.26
C THR A 567 -8.22 4.72 21.04
N GLU A 568 -8.78 5.33 22.10
CA GLU A 568 -10.06 6.03 22.01
C GLU A 568 -9.99 7.28 21.12
N HIS A 569 -8.88 8.01 21.13
CA HIS A 569 -8.66 9.16 20.27
C HIS A 569 -8.72 8.78 18.79
N VAL A 570 -8.06 7.68 18.38
CA VAL A 570 -8.13 7.19 17.00
C VAL A 570 -9.54 6.72 16.63
N ARG A 571 -10.26 6.06 17.55
CA ARG A 571 -11.67 5.67 17.34
C ARG A 571 -12.57 6.87 17.11
N GLN A 572 -12.46 7.89 17.95
CA GLN A 572 -13.27 9.11 17.82
C GLN A 572 -12.95 9.84 16.51
N PHE A 573 -11.67 9.93 16.13
CA PHE A 573 -11.27 10.50 14.85
C PHE A 573 -11.91 9.75 13.68
N ALA A 574 -11.86 8.42 13.66
CA ALA A 574 -12.50 7.62 12.61
C ALA A 574 -14.02 7.82 12.58
N LYS A 575 -14.67 7.91 13.75
CA LYS A 575 -16.11 8.13 13.88
C LYS A 575 -16.54 9.48 13.31
N THR A 576 -15.73 10.52 13.44
CA THR A 576 -16.02 11.85 12.88
C THR A 576 -15.67 11.99 11.39
N HIS A 577 -14.98 10.99 10.82
CA HIS A 577 -14.54 10.98 9.42
C HIS A 577 -15.04 9.72 8.68
N PRO A 578 -16.36 9.55 8.52
CA PRO A 578 -16.96 8.30 8.04
C PRO A 578 -16.64 7.96 6.57
N THR A 579 -16.05 8.87 5.81
CA THR A 579 -15.57 8.56 4.45
C THR A 579 -14.28 7.75 4.48
N MET A 580 -13.51 7.80 5.58
CA MET A 580 -12.38 6.90 5.79
C MET A 580 -12.88 5.54 6.22
N THR A 581 -12.20 4.51 5.76
CA THR A 581 -12.43 3.15 6.25
C THR A 581 -11.71 2.96 7.58
N TYR A 582 -12.39 2.44 8.61
CA TYR A 582 -11.77 2.12 9.90
C TYR A 582 -11.82 0.62 10.20
N VAL A 583 -10.66 0.01 10.38
CA VAL A 583 -10.51 -1.41 10.72
C VAL A 583 -9.76 -1.52 12.03
N GLU A 584 -10.45 -1.93 13.09
CA GLU A 584 -9.82 -2.24 14.37
C GLU A 584 -9.65 -3.74 14.56
N ILE A 585 -8.47 -4.16 15.00
CA ILE A 585 -8.19 -5.54 15.41
C ILE A 585 -7.53 -5.58 16.79
N LYS A 586 -7.86 -6.60 17.57
CA LYS A 586 -7.27 -6.85 18.89
C LYS A 586 -6.37 -8.07 18.83
N ILE A 587 -5.06 -7.86 18.94
CA ILE A 587 -4.08 -8.91 18.59
C ILE A 587 -4.09 -10.14 19.50
N GLU A 588 -4.72 -10.08 20.68
CA GLU A 588 -4.90 -11.25 21.54
C GLU A 588 -6.02 -12.20 21.11
N ASP A 589 -6.93 -11.76 20.25
CA ASP A 589 -8.01 -12.58 19.72
C ASP A 589 -7.66 -12.98 18.28
N GLU A 590 -6.85 -14.03 18.13
CA GLU A 590 -6.33 -14.45 16.83
C GLU A 590 -7.45 -14.82 15.86
N GLY A 591 -8.45 -15.58 16.32
CA GLY A 591 -9.57 -16.01 15.49
C GLY A 591 -10.40 -14.83 14.97
N LYS A 592 -10.74 -13.88 15.85
CA LYS A 592 -11.46 -12.66 15.44
C LYS A 592 -10.58 -11.75 14.59
N THR A 593 -9.29 -11.61 14.92
CA THR A 593 -8.34 -10.79 14.16
C THR A 593 -8.20 -11.30 12.73
N GLN A 594 -7.92 -12.58 12.54
CA GLN A 594 -7.82 -13.19 11.21
C GLN A 594 -9.13 -13.00 10.44
N LYS A 595 -10.28 -13.22 11.09
CA LYS A 595 -11.58 -13.01 10.45
C LYS A 595 -11.79 -11.55 10.05
N THR A 596 -11.52 -10.59 10.93
CA THR A 596 -11.67 -9.15 10.61
C THR A 596 -10.74 -8.75 9.47
N LEU A 597 -9.50 -9.24 9.45
CA LEU A 597 -8.54 -8.96 8.38
C LEU A 597 -8.97 -9.57 7.04
N ASP A 598 -9.39 -10.83 7.04
CA ASP A 598 -9.97 -11.52 5.87
C ASP A 598 -11.21 -10.77 5.35
N ASP A 599 -12.13 -10.44 6.26
CA ASP A 599 -13.32 -9.66 5.95
C ASP A 599 -12.97 -8.29 5.34
N ASN A 600 -11.99 -7.55 5.87
CA ASN A 600 -11.71 -6.18 5.41
C ASN A 600 -10.74 -6.09 4.24
N PHE A 601 -9.70 -6.93 4.20
CA PHE A 601 -8.65 -6.89 3.18
C PHE A 601 -8.69 -8.07 2.20
N GLY A 602 -9.27 -9.21 2.58
CA GLY A 602 -9.39 -10.39 1.70
C GLY A 602 -8.08 -11.13 1.45
N PHE A 603 -7.05 -10.88 2.27
CA PHE A 603 -5.78 -11.60 2.16
C PHE A 603 -5.84 -12.92 2.91
N SER A 604 -5.03 -13.88 2.45
CA SER A 604 -4.91 -15.19 3.08
C SER A 604 -4.65 -15.06 4.58
N ARG A 605 -5.25 -15.97 5.36
CA ARG A 605 -4.98 -16.08 6.80
C ARG A 605 -3.51 -16.37 7.09
N THR A 606 -2.80 -17.01 6.16
CA THR A 606 -1.36 -17.26 6.27
C THR A 606 -0.51 -15.99 6.23
N CYS A 607 -1.06 -14.87 5.75
CA CYS A 607 -0.38 -13.58 5.79
C CYS A 607 -0.33 -13.00 7.21
N TRP A 608 -1.26 -13.37 8.10
CA TRP A 608 -1.26 -12.88 9.47
C TRP A 608 -0.37 -13.78 10.32
N GLY A 609 0.81 -13.26 10.67
CA GLY A 609 1.84 -14.02 11.36
C GLY A 609 2.48 -13.28 12.53
N HIS A 610 3.16 -14.04 13.37
CA HIS A 610 3.85 -13.54 14.54
C HIS A 610 5.24 -12.97 14.19
N SER A 611 5.29 -11.84 13.48
CA SER A 611 6.53 -11.09 13.28
C SER A 611 6.97 -10.37 14.56
N ASN A 612 8.28 -10.24 14.77
CA ASN A 612 8.88 -9.56 15.93
C ASN A 612 8.46 -10.13 17.32
N VAL A 613 8.17 -11.42 17.40
CA VAL A 613 8.03 -12.09 18.70
C VAL A 613 9.41 -12.17 19.35
N ASN A 614 9.50 -11.72 20.61
CA ASN A 614 10.69 -11.96 21.41
C ASN A 614 10.85 -13.49 21.51
N PRO A 615 11.92 -14.09 20.98
CA PRO A 615 12.05 -15.54 20.98
C PRO A 615 11.93 -16.04 22.42
N HIS A 616 11.11 -17.08 22.64
CA HIS A 616 10.99 -17.66 23.96
C HIS A 616 12.37 -18.14 24.41
N LYS A 617 12.65 -18.09 25.72
CA LYS A 617 13.94 -18.53 26.27
C LYS A 617 14.29 -19.97 25.84
N GLU A 618 13.29 -20.79 25.56
CA GLU A 618 13.42 -22.15 25.05
C GLU A 618 13.85 -22.20 23.58
N ASP A 619 13.31 -21.32 22.72
CA ASP A 619 13.73 -21.20 21.33
C ASP A 619 15.16 -20.69 21.21
N LYS A 620 15.61 -19.84 22.14
CA LYS A 620 17.03 -19.44 22.22
C LYS A 620 17.95 -20.61 22.57
N LYS A 621 17.49 -21.61 23.34
CA LYS A 621 18.26 -22.83 23.61
C LYS A 621 18.29 -23.75 22.38
N LYS A 622 17.17 -23.87 21.65
CA LYS A 622 17.11 -24.64 20.40
C LYS A 622 17.96 -23.98 19.29
N GLN A 623 17.89 -22.66 19.10
CA GLN A 623 18.71 -21.94 18.13
C GLN A 623 20.22 -21.98 18.43
N LYS A 624 20.63 -22.09 19.70
CA LYS A 624 22.04 -22.33 20.06
C LYS A 624 22.53 -23.74 19.73
N ASN A 625 21.61 -24.69 19.58
CA ASN A 625 21.92 -26.11 19.33
C ASN A 625 21.65 -26.53 17.87
N ILE A 626 21.15 -25.64 17.02
CA ILE A 626 21.08 -25.86 15.57
C ILE A 626 22.40 -25.36 14.98
N PRO A 627 23.25 -26.23 14.39
CA PRO A 627 24.42 -25.80 13.66
C PRO A 627 23.98 -24.78 12.60
N SER A 628 24.65 -23.63 12.54
CA SER A 628 24.39 -22.58 11.55
C SER A 628 24.37 -23.17 10.13
N MET A 629 23.17 -23.36 9.58
CA MET A 629 22.96 -23.95 8.25
C MET A 629 23.32 -22.99 7.09
N TYR A 630 23.80 -21.77 7.41
CA TYR A 630 24.17 -20.73 6.44
C TYR A 630 25.64 -20.27 6.50
N THR A 631 26.51 -21.02 7.16
CA THR A 631 27.96 -20.87 6.94
C THR A 631 28.40 -21.85 5.86
N LEU A 632 28.18 -21.48 4.59
CA LEU A 632 28.91 -22.04 3.46
C LEU A 632 30.39 -21.70 3.67
N ASP A 633 31.15 -22.67 4.15
CA ASP A 633 32.60 -22.60 4.34
C ASP A 633 33.26 -22.40 2.97
N GLN A 634 33.70 -21.18 2.67
CA GLN A 634 34.47 -20.83 1.49
C GLN A 634 35.91 -21.35 1.59
N LYS A 635 36.09 -22.65 1.79
CA LYS A 635 37.39 -23.30 1.67
C LYS A 635 37.43 -24.16 0.40
N SER A 636 37.85 -23.49 -0.67
CA SER A 636 38.68 -24.02 -1.75
C SER A 636 38.36 -25.45 -2.22
N VAL A 637 37.40 -25.58 -3.13
CA VAL A 637 37.38 -26.72 -4.07
C VAL A 637 38.48 -26.48 -5.10
N LYS A 638 39.63 -27.15 -4.93
CA LYS A 638 40.60 -27.30 -6.02
C LYS A 638 39.96 -28.21 -7.07
N LEU A 639 39.55 -27.63 -8.20
CA LEU A 639 39.25 -28.38 -9.41
C LEU A 639 40.56 -28.95 -9.96
N THR A 640 40.80 -30.24 -9.78
CA THR A 640 41.75 -31.00 -10.58
C THR A 640 41.09 -31.32 -11.93
N GLN A 641 41.59 -30.69 -12.99
CA GLN A 641 41.33 -31.10 -14.37
C GLN A 641 42.06 -32.43 -14.63
N GLY A 642 41.30 -33.49 -14.89
CA GLY A 642 41.82 -34.72 -15.50
C GLY A 642 41.59 -34.69 -17.02
N PRO A 643 42.52 -35.18 -17.84
CA PRO A 643 42.35 -35.19 -19.30
C PRO A 643 41.32 -36.24 -19.73
N ALA A 644 40.41 -35.84 -20.60
CA ALA A 644 39.46 -36.73 -21.24
C ALA A 644 40.19 -37.65 -22.24
N GLN A 645 40.09 -38.96 -22.01
CA GLN A 645 40.36 -39.95 -23.05
C GLN A 645 39.09 -40.15 -23.88
N ILE A 646 39.25 -39.98 -25.18
CA ILE A 646 38.32 -40.44 -26.22
C ILE A 646 38.68 -41.90 -26.48
N SER A 647 37.70 -42.79 -26.46
CA SER A 647 37.80 -44.09 -27.13
C SER A 647 36.44 -44.47 -27.73
N ASP A 648 36.49 -44.78 -29.02
CA ASP A 648 35.42 -45.28 -29.86
C ASP A 648 34.85 -46.63 -29.38
N ALA A 649 33.54 -46.80 -29.56
CA ALA A 649 32.86 -48.03 -29.99
C ALA A 649 31.42 -47.69 -30.42
#